data_AF-A0AAW1TIU0-F1
#
_entry.id   AF-A0AAW1TIU0-F1
#
_cell.length_a   1.000
_cell.length_b   1.000
_cell.length_c   1.000
_cell.angle_alpha   90.00
_cell.angle_beta   90.00
_cell.angle_gamma   90.00
#
_symmetry.space_group_name_H-M   'P 1'
#
loop_
_entity.id
_entity.type
_entity.pdbx_description
1 polymer ?
#
loop_
_entity_poly.entity_id
_entity_poly.type
_entity_poly.pdbx_seq_one_letter_code
_entity_poly.pdbx_strand_id
1 'polypeptide(L)'
;MSFKYYTNWWIKNKAELEDLTKKDNAFLRIPNEVKERQIANKLVGGMYARYCMLVKELDICLDQLAQPQKTVTVRKLVESAVLRLKELYNELRWIDFSEYHYIDDSLIELKLIPHDIEFIHPYLSYPRPYDIQQMYDRFKNGERIYTKPIITNPEGVQETPVDATTEENIEAPDSKKRKKKMQTPLIIDQKEQLTPEEIEHKKREEVIKAAVDLIQRHERARQARLYHSEINVIYLKHLEESKPGKREIAKEAHTLEEKVKAATTIQKVYRGYFCRKYLKYREEERRILLGMYEKSFRSRKEFDIEEQEIEKRRRLRELRIKEYIDGNLAEKERVLRVVGPGLMEDIGDEIREWFYQWYIRAKNFDKYPPEEKGGTILVVRGETMTPEEWIEEVERRRREKARAKGNKQLKEKLKAEKAKKKAAEKAAKKQKQLALKQARKEKKRRRNDTKNYQMEFDDPEGKELYAEGQKEHKLVWDFRDELLNPEEKHYMDIITEQRCYEVQLEMRKIVDEMMRLELELLNDALARDRNKKPKKGKKGKKKKKKRKRKGKKRGGKDLTADRTTEDLFQELIDNGIIRLYPKTRLDEFVGDMSYKNYELRFDEYLEPPACLGDVRQAIAMNCILPLGLEVCKTRTKSMIIVGTRQSGKKILANAIFTATRCVLFDLSPSVIAGKYPEKAGLVMLTHLVMKMARILQPSILYIDGAEKTFYKKVPPAEKSLEPKRLGKVLLKKMVKTIRPDDRVMLLGISSQPWLAQAKMKKLYERVILIPRSDYGSLYLYWRHLMMPYHSVDRNMDLSCLARLTANYPLGVLKEVTTQVMTPARIVESYYTPFRQEELFEPFLKIDPITDKMWKKYEKWYMKTQMGKLKKKFTKNKLKIRENILKMKAAEEKNQQKAKKRKP
;
A
#
# COMPACT_ATOMS: atom_id res chain seq x y z
N MET A 1 -14.73 19.68 -7.23
CA MET A 1 -16.03 19.04 -6.88
C MET A 1 -16.57 19.58 -5.54
N SER A 2 -17.90 19.65 -5.36
CA SER A 2 -18.54 20.24 -4.16
C SER A 2 -18.77 19.23 -3.03
N PHE A 3 -18.93 19.70 -1.79
CA PHE A 3 -19.27 18.87 -0.62
C PHE A 3 -20.54 18.02 -0.84
N LYS A 4 -21.62 18.66 -1.33
CA LYS A 4 -22.90 18.01 -1.64
C LYS A 4 -22.76 16.82 -2.59
N TYR A 5 -21.85 16.91 -3.56
CA TYR A 5 -21.57 15.83 -4.49
C TYR A 5 -21.05 14.57 -3.77
N TYR A 6 -20.05 14.71 -2.90
CA TYR A 6 -19.49 13.59 -2.15
C TYR A 6 -20.47 12.99 -1.12
N THR A 7 -21.29 13.82 -0.47
CA THR A 7 -22.34 13.34 0.44
C THR A 7 -23.39 12.50 -0.30
N ASN A 8 -23.88 12.98 -1.44
CA ASN A 8 -24.82 12.23 -2.26
C ASN A 8 -24.20 10.92 -2.81
N TRP A 9 -22.92 10.97 -3.19
CA TRP A 9 -22.18 9.81 -3.65
C TRP A 9 -22.03 8.76 -2.55
N TRP A 10 -21.75 9.17 -1.31
CA TRP A 10 -21.75 8.28 -0.14
C TRP A 10 -23.12 7.64 0.11
N ILE A 11 -24.21 8.42 0.10
CA ILE A 11 -25.57 7.93 0.36
C ILE A 11 -25.94 6.84 -0.66
N LYS A 12 -25.68 7.09 -1.94
CA LYS A 12 -25.92 6.11 -3.02
C LYS A 12 -25.15 4.81 -2.77
N ASN A 13 -23.84 4.90 -2.54
CA ASN A 13 -23.00 3.71 -2.34
C ASN A 13 -23.28 2.97 -1.03
N LYS A 14 -23.71 3.66 0.03
CA LYS A 14 -24.15 3.02 1.27
C LYS A 14 -25.39 2.15 1.01
N ALA A 15 -26.37 2.65 0.27
CA ALA A 15 -27.55 1.86 -0.12
C ALA A 15 -27.16 0.64 -0.98
N GLU A 16 -26.26 0.83 -1.95
CA GLU A 16 -25.73 -0.28 -2.75
C GLU A 16 -24.98 -1.32 -1.90
N LEU A 17 -24.22 -0.89 -0.89
CA LEU A 17 -23.56 -1.78 0.07
C LEU A 17 -24.55 -2.60 0.88
N GLU A 18 -25.63 -1.98 1.35
CA GLU A 18 -26.69 -2.68 2.10
C GLU A 18 -27.37 -3.74 1.23
N ASP A 19 -27.71 -3.39 -0.02
CA ASP A 19 -28.34 -4.32 -0.95
C ASP A 19 -27.41 -5.44 -1.39
N LEU A 20 -26.12 -5.15 -1.64
CA LEU A 20 -25.14 -6.19 -1.95
C LEU A 20 -24.91 -7.12 -0.75
N THR A 21 -24.90 -6.60 0.47
CA THR A 21 -24.78 -7.40 1.69
C THR A 21 -26.00 -8.31 1.90
N LYS A 22 -27.22 -7.86 1.58
CA LYS A 22 -28.42 -8.72 1.59
C LYS A 22 -28.29 -9.86 0.58
N LYS A 23 -27.85 -9.56 -0.65
CA LYS A 23 -27.60 -10.56 -1.71
C LYS A 23 -26.52 -11.55 -1.29
N ASP A 24 -25.45 -11.08 -0.67
CA ASP A 24 -24.37 -11.93 -0.16
C ASP A 24 -24.83 -12.84 0.99
N ASN A 25 -25.65 -12.33 1.91
CA ASN A 25 -26.25 -13.17 2.95
C ASN A 25 -27.19 -14.24 2.37
N ALA A 26 -27.93 -13.94 1.30
CA ALA A 26 -28.72 -14.94 0.60
C ALA A 26 -27.82 -15.98 -0.11
N PHE A 27 -26.74 -15.52 -0.73
CA PHE A 27 -25.73 -16.36 -1.36
C PHE A 27 -25.07 -17.34 -0.39
N LEU A 28 -24.72 -16.89 0.82
CA LEU A 28 -24.15 -17.72 1.89
C LEU A 28 -25.12 -18.78 2.43
N ARG A 29 -26.44 -18.62 2.24
CA ARG A 29 -27.47 -19.55 2.70
C ARG A 29 -27.76 -20.69 1.72
N ILE A 30 -27.16 -20.67 0.52
CA ILE A 30 -27.37 -21.71 -0.50
C ILE A 30 -26.87 -23.06 0.07
N PRO A 31 -27.75 -24.07 0.30
CA PRO A 31 -27.40 -25.29 1.04
C PRO A 31 -26.49 -26.30 0.31
N ASN A 32 -25.95 -25.95 -0.86
CA ASN A 32 -25.34 -26.93 -1.76
C ASN A 32 -23.82 -26.80 -1.80
N GLU A 33 -23.14 -27.92 -1.51
CA GLU A 33 -21.74 -28.11 -1.87
C GLU A 33 -21.61 -28.00 -3.40
N VAL A 34 -21.05 -26.89 -3.89
CA VAL A 34 -20.81 -26.74 -5.33
C VAL A 34 -19.67 -27.68 -5.71
N LYS A 35 -20.01 -28.78 -6.40
CA LYS A 35 -19.05 -29.82 -6.79
C LYS A 35 -18.26 -29.46 -8.06
N GLU A 36 -18.85 -28.63 -8.91
CA GLU A 36 -18.23 -28.19 -10.16
C GLU A 36 -17.54 -26.83 -10.00
N ARG A 37 -16.25 -26.81 -10.34
CA ARG A 37 -15.43 -25.59 -10.26
C ARG A 37 -15.90 -24.47 -11.18
N GLN A 38 -16.52 -24.80 -12.31
CA GLN A 38 -17.02 -23.82 -13.26
C GLN A 38 -18.20 -23.04 -12.68
N ILE A 39 -19.18 -23.75 -12.12
CA ILE A 39 -20.31 -23.16 -11.41
C ILE A 39 -19.80 -22.33 -10.21
N ALA A 40 -18.82 -22.86 -9.46
CA ALA A 40 -18.21 -22.12 -8.35
C ALA A 40 -17.51 -20.84 -8.82
N ASN A 41 -16.76 -20.88 -9.93
CA ASN A 41 -16.12 -19.71 -10.52
C ASN A 41 -17.16 -18.67 -10.94
N LYS A 42 -18.24 -19.06 -11.62
CA LYS A 42 -19.32 -18.15 -12.04
C LYS A 42 -20.01 -17.49 -10.84
N LEU A 43 -20.37 -18.27 -9.83
CA LEU A 43 -21.04 -17.79 -8.63
C LEU A 43 -20.16 -16.82 -7.82
N VAL A 44 -18.94 -17.23 -7.49
CA VAL A 44 -17.99 -16.40 -6.72
C VAL A 44 -17.52 -15.21 -7.57
N GLY A 45 -17.31 -15.41 -8.86
CA GLY A 45 -16.90 -14.39 -9.84
C GLY A 45 -17.93 -13.27 -9.98
N GLY A 46 -19.22 -13.61 -10.07
CA GLY A 46 -20.31 -12.62 -10.09
C GLY A 46 -20.37 -11.78 -8.81
N MET A 47 -20.23 -12.38 -7.64
CA MET A 47 -20.16 -11.63 -6.38
C MET A 47 -18.88 -10.79 -6.29
N TYR A 48 -17.74 -11.33 -6.71
CA TYR A 48 -16.46 -10.63 -6.75
C TYR A 48 -16.53 -9.39 -7.65
N ALA A 49 -17.12 -9.49 -8.85
CA ALA A 49 -17.27 -8.36 -9.77
C ALA A 49 -18.12 -7.23 -9.17
N ARG A 50 -19.25 -7.57 -8.55
CA ARG A 50 -20.12 -6.60 -7.85
C ARG A 50 -19.39 -5.91 -6.70
N TYR A 51 -18.64 -6.65 -5.89
CA TYR A 51 -17.83 -6.07 -4.83
C TYR A 51 -16.65 -5.24 -5.37
N CYS A 52 -16.06 -5.59 -6.52
CA CYS A 52 -15.01 -4.77 -7.15
C CYS A 52 -15.55 -3.38 -7.50
N MET A 53 -16.71 -3.33 -8.19
CA MET A 53 -17.36 -2.07 -8.54
C MET A 53 -17.66 -1.23 -7.29
N LEU A 54 -18.34 -1.82 -6.31
CA LEU A 54 -18.73 -1.12 -5.09
C LEU A 54 -17.51 -0.62 -4.30
N VAL A 55 -16.46 -1.44 -4.16
CA VAL A 55 -15.27 -1.05 -3.41
C VAL A 55 -14.52 0.10 -4.10
N LYS A 56 -14.47 0.15 -5.44
CA LYS A 56 -13.86 1.29 -6.16
C LYS A 56 -14.55 2.61 -5.79
N GLU A 57 -15.88 2.60 -5.76
CA GLU A 57 -16.69 3.78 -5.42
C GLU A 57 -16.59 4.16 -3.92
N LEU A 58 -16.67 3.16 -3.03
CA LEU A 58 -16.54 3.36 -1.58
C LEU A 58 -15.14 3.86 -1.20
N ASP A 59 -14.10 3.40 -1.89
CA ASP A 59 -12.72 3.83 -1.66
C ASP A 59 -12.54 5.32 -1.97
N ILE A 60 -13.12 5.80 -3.09
CA ILE A 60 -13.14 7.23 -3.43
C ILE A 60 -13.92 8.03 -2.38
N CYS A 61 -15.09 7.54 -1.97
CA CYS A 61 -15.89 8.20 -0.92
C CYS A 61 -15.09 8.33 0.39
N LEU A 62 -14.42 7.26 0.82
CA LEU A 62 -13.58 7.28 2.00
C LEU A 62 -12.35 8.16 1.83
N ASP A 63 -11.76 8.27 0.63
CA ASP A 63 -10.60 9.13 0.35
C ASP A 63 -10.95 10.63 0.17
N GLN A 64 -12.22 10.98 -0.01
CA GLN A 64 -12.66 12.37 -0.15
C GLN A 64 -13.43 12.93 1.05
N LEU A 65 -13.81 12.10 2.01
CA LEU A 65 -14.45 12.52 3.28
C LEU A 65 -13.46 13.27 4.19
N ALA A 66 -13.75 14.51 4.58
CA ALA A 66 -12.88 15.31 5.45
C ALA A 66 -13.28 15.23 6.92
N GLN A 67 -14.54 14.93 7.23
CA GLN A 67 -15.06 14.85 8.59
C GLN A 67 -14.38 13.70 9.37
N PRO A 68 -13.65 13.97 10.47
CA PRO A 68 -12.77 12.99 11.12
C PRO A 68 -13.50 11.89 11.91
N GLN A 69 -14.61 12.19 12.59
CA GLN A 69 -15.38 11.22 13.40
C GLN A 69 -16.16 10.23 12.51
N LYS A 70 -16.92 10.74 11.53
CA LYS A 70 -17.67 9.98 10.53
C LYS A 70 -16.75 9.12 9.69
N THR A 71 -15.55 9.59 9.38
CA THR A 71 -14.53 8.79 8.69
C THR A 71 -14.24 7.49 9.43
N VAL A 72 -14.29 7.45 10.77
CA VAL A 72 -14.11 6.22 11.54
C VAL A 72 -15.25 5.23 11.26
N THR A 73 -16.50 5.67 11.31
CA THR A 73 -17.68 4.83 11.06
C THR A 73 -17.74 4.35 9.60
N VAL A 74 -17.55 5.27 8.65
CA VAL A 74 -17.53 4.99 7.21
C VAL A 74 -16.42 4.00 6.87
N ARG A 75 -15.23 4.16 7.47
CA ARG A 75 -14.12 3.23 7.30
C ARG A 75 -14.48 1.81 7.71
N LYS A 76 -15.18 1.58 8.83
CA LYS A 76 -15.62 0.24 9.24
C LYS A 76 -16.46 -0.43 8.14
N LEU A 77 -17.37 0.32 7.52
CA LEU A 77 -18.20 -0.16 6.41
C LEU A 77 -17.37 -0.48 5.16
N VAL A 78 -16.50 0.44 4.73
CA VAL A 78 -15.63 0.21 3.57
C VAL A 78 -14.67 -0.97 3.80
N GLU A 79 -14.04 -1.05 4.97
CA GLU A 79 -13.14 -2.15 5.33
C GLU A 79 -13.88 -3.49 5.35
N SER A 80 -15.14 -3.54 5.79
CA SER A 80 -15.95 -4.76 5.74
C SER A 80 -16.19 -5.25 4.30
N ALA A 81 -16.46 -4.35 3.36
CA ALA A 81 -16.63 -4.65 1.95
C ALA A 81 -15.32 -5.12 1.29
N VAL A 82 -14.20 -4.46 1.60
CA VAL A 82 -12.86 -4.83 1.12
C VAL A 82 -12.43 -6.19 1.68
N LEU A 83 -12.71 -6.47 2.95
CA LEU A 83 -12.46 -7.79 3.56
C LEU A 83 -13.22 -8.88 2.81
N ARG A 84 -14.50 -8.65 2.52
CA ARG A 84 -15.32 -9.60 1.76
C ARG A 84 -14.82 -9.78 0.32
N LEU A 85 -14.48 -8.71 -0.37
CA LEU A 85 -13.87 -8.75 -1.70
C LEU A 85 -12.61 -9.61 -1.73
N LYS A 86 -11.74 -9.44 -0.72
CA LYS A 86 -10.51 -10.22 -0.58
C LYS A 86 -10.77 -11.70 -0.30
N GLU A 87 -11.81 -12.05 0.46
CA GLU A 87 -12.22 -13.44 0.66
C GLU A 87 -12.64 -14.08 -0.66
N LEU A 88 -13.51 -13.40 -1.43
CA LEU A 88 -13.96 -13.87 -2.74
C LEU A 88 -12.78 -14.09 -3.69
N TYR A 89 -11.83 -13.13 -3.74
CA TYR A 89 -10.59 -13.28 -4.50
C TYR A 89 -9.75 -14.50 -4.04
N ASN A 90 -9.65 -14.72 -2.72
CA ASN A 90 -8.93 -15.88 -2.19
C ASN A 90 -9.63 -17.20 -2.52
N GLU A 91 -10.96 -17.24 -2.58
CA GLU A 91 -11.71 -18.41 -3.02
C GLU A 91 -11.51 -18.67 -4.52
N LEU A 92 -11.57 -17.64 -5.36
CA LEU A 92 -11.22 -17.74 -6.80
C LEU A 92 -9.80 -18.31 -7.00
N ARG A 93 -8.84 -17.94 -6.16
CA ARG A 93 -7.50 -18.54 -6.15
C ARG A 93 -7.46 -20.03 -5.88
N TRP A 94 -8.33 -20.53 -5.02
CA TRP A 94 -8.42 -21.98 -4.78
C TRP A 94 -9.19 -22.71 -5.88
N ILE A 95 -10.18 -22.06 -6.48
CA ILE A 95 -10.93 -22.58 -7.63
C ILE A 95 -10.01 -22.74 -8.84
N ASP A 96 -9.25 -21.69 -9.16
CA ASP A 96 -8.42 -21.59 -10.36
C ASP A 96 -7.02 -22.15 -10.20
N PHE A 97 -6.53 -22.30 -8.96
CA PHE A 97 -5.13 -22.57 -8.65
C PHE A 97 -4.12 -21.57 -9.25
N SER A 98 -4.55 -20.32 -9.43
CA SER A 98 -3.78 -19.22 -10.00
C SER A 98 -3.96 -17.95 -9.15
N GLU A 99 -3.06 -16.95 -9.30
CA GLU A 99 -3.33 -15.58 -8.79
C GLU A 99 -4.08 -14.74 -9.84
N TYR A 100 -4.27 -15.28 -11.05
CA TYR A 100 -4.97 -14.65 -12.17
C TYR A 100 -6.33 -15.34 -12.37
N HIS A 101 -7.40 -14.54 -12.35
CA HIS A 101 -8.79 -15.01 -12.43
C HIS A 101 -9.44 -14.47 -13.69
N TYR A 102 -10.17 -15.34 -14.39
CA TYR A 102 -10.96 -14.97 -15.55
C TYR A 102 -12.41 -15.33 -15.22
N ILE A 103 -13.27 -14.33 -15.25
CA ILE A 103 -14.68 -14.40 -14.82
C ILE A 103 -15.59 -13.80 -15.89
N ASP A 104 -15.17 -13.90 -17.16
CA ASP A 104 -15.76 -13.21 -18.30
C ASP A 104 -17.26 -13.53 -18.49
N ASP A 105 -17.71 -14.75 -18.24
CA ASP A 105 -19.15 -15.09 -18.27
C ASP A 105 -19.96 -14.29 -17.24
N SER A 106 -19.44 -14.14 -16.02
CA SER A 106 -20.07 -13.26 -15.03
C SER A 106 -20.04 -11.79 -15.44
N LEU A 107 -18.98 -11.35 -16.13
CA LEU A 107 -18.89 -9.97 -16.62
C LEU A 107 -19.88 -9.72 -17.76
N ILE A 108 -20.02 -10.66 -18.69
CA ILE A 108 -20.99 -10.61 -19.80
C ILE A 108 -22.42 -10.53 -19.24
N GLU A 109 -22.77 -11.36 -18.26
CA GLU A 109 -24.08 -11.32 -17.59
C GLU A 109 -24.35 -9.96 -16.91
N LEU A 110 -23.31 -9.34 -16.36
CA LEU A 110 -23.38 -8.02 -15.73
C LEU A 110 -23.25 -6.86 -16.73
N LYS A 111 -23.03 -7.14 -18.02
CA LYS A 111 -22.71 -6.15 -19.07
C LYS A 111 -21.48 -5.29 -18.75
N LEU A 112 -20.46 -5.92 -18.19
CA LEU A 112 -19.20 -5.28 -17.79
C LEU A 112 -18.05 -5.78 -18.67
N ILE A 113 -16.98 -4.99 -18.73
CA ILE A 113 -15.70 -5.37 -19.31
C ILE A 113 -14.63 -5.55 -18.22
N PRO A 114 -13.52 -6.29 -18.48
CA PRO A 114 -12.46 -6.49 -17.49
C PRO A 114 -11.89 -5.20 -16.88
N HIS A 115 -11.87 -4.10 -17.63
CA HIS A 115 -11.43 -2.79 -17.13
C HIS A 115 -12.33 -2.22 -16.03
N ASP A 116 -13.63 -2.54 -16.01
CA ASP A 116 -14.58 -2.00 -15.03
C ASP A 116 -14.29 -2.52 -13.61
N ILE A 117 -13.82 -3.77 -13.51
CA ILE A 117 -13.48 -4.42 -12.24
C ILE A 117 -12.01 -4.21 -11.82
N GLU A 118 -11.20 -3.58 -12.66
CA GLU A 118 -9.78 -3.36 -12.40
C GLU A 118 -9.55 -2.22 -11.40
N PHE A 119 -8.66 -2.46 -10.42
CA PHE A 119 -8.19 -1.44 -9.47
C PHE A 119 -6.91 -0.76 -9.97
N ILE A 120 -7.07 0.34 -10.71
CA ILE A 120 -5.95 1.15 -11.22
C ILE A 120 -5.48 2.17 -10.17
N HIS A 121 -6.41 2.75 -9.41
CA HIS A 121 -6.13 3.79 -8.41
C HIS A 121 -6.73 3.44 -7.04
N PRO A 122 -6.21 2.40 -6.36
CA PRO A 122 -6.59 2.13 -4.98
C PRO A 122 -6.11 3.26 -4.06
N TYR A 123 -7.04 3.92 -3.38
CA TYR A 123 -6.80 5.00 -2.43
C TYR A 123 -6.82 4.53 -0.96
N LEU A 124 -7.30 3.30 -0.73
CA LEU A 124 -7.49 2.73 0.60
C LEU A 124 -6.16 2.71 1.34
N SER A 125 -6.05 3.61 2.30
CA SER A 125 -4.90 3.70 3.18
C SER A 125 -5.37 3.91 4.61
N TYR A 126 -4.74 3.19 5.53
CA TYR A 126 -4.91 3.44 6.95
C TYR A 126 -3.89 4.50 7.37
N PRO A 127 -4.33 5.68 7.83
CA PRO A 127 -3.42 6.78 8.17
C PRO A 127 -2.52 6.38 9.35
N ARG A 128 -1.29 6.90 9.33
CA ARG A 128 -0.39 6.82 10.49
C ARG A 128 -0.91 7.74 11.60
N PRO A 129 -0.62 7.44 12.88
CA PRO A 129 -0.77 8.41 13.95
C PRO A 129 -0.08 9.72 13.60
N TYR A 130 -0.69 10.84 13.99
CA TYR A 130 -0.29 12.19 13.56
C TYR A 130 1.19 12.49 13.85
N ASP A 131 1.67 12.22 15.07
CA ASP A 131 3.07 12.46 15.48
C ASP A 131 4.08 11.72 14.61
N ILE A 132 3.74 10.47 14.24
CA ILE A 132 4.58 9.61 13.41
C ILE A 132 4.55 10.10 11.95
N GLN A 133 3.38 10.54 11.48
CA GLN A 133 3.23 11.11 10.15
C GLN A 133 4.08 12.38 10.01
N GLN A 134 4.01 13.30 10.99
CA GLN A 134 4.86 14.49 11.03
C GLN A 134 6.36 14.15 11.04
N MET A 135 6.78 13.18 11.85
CA MET A 135 8.17 12.71 11.86
C MET A 135 8.61 12.21 10.48
N TYR A 136 7.76 11.46 9.77
CA TYR A 136 8.06 10.97 8.43
C TYR A 136 8.07 12.08 7.38
N ASP A 137 7.21 13.09 7.50
CA ASP A 137 7.17 14.21 6.58
C ASP A 137 8.37 15.15 6.75
N ARG A 138 8.85 15.37 7.98
CA ARG A 138 10.15 16.03 8.26
C ARG A 138 11.30 15.32 7.54
N PHE A 139 11.34 13.98 7.58
CA PHE A 139 12.31 13.19 6.82
C PHE A 139 12.18 13.39 5.30
N LYS A 140 10.95 13.41 4.75
CA LYS A 140 10.76 13.70 3.31
C LYS A 140 11.28 15.07 2.91
N ASN A 141 11.18 16.06 3.81
CA ASN A 141 11.67 17.41 3.60
C ASN A 141 13.20 17.52 3.76
N GLY A 142 13.88 16.44 4.17
CA GLY A 142 15.34 16.40 4.33
C GLY A 142 15.84 16.87 5.70
N GLU A 143 14.96 17.08 6.66
CA GLU A 143 15.32 17.50 8.02
C GLU A 143 15.94 16.34 8.81
N ARG A 144 17.00 16.62 9.59
CA ARG A 144 17.51 15.67 10.57
C ARG A 144 16.62 15.70 11.81
N ILE A 145 16.09 14.54 12.17
CA ILE A 145 15.10 14.42 13.24
C ILE A 145 15.77 14.32 14.61
N TYR A 146 16.92 13.63 14.67
CA TYR A 146 17.67 13.43 15.89
C TYR A 146 19.13 13.79 15.69
N THR A 147 19.64 14.70 16.52
CA THR A 147 21.06 14.94 16.72
C THR A 147 21.44 14.41 18.09
N LYS A 148 22.49 13.58 18.16
CA LYS A 148 23.02 13.17 19.46
C LYS A 148 23.49 14.43 20.19
N PRO A 149 23.10 14.64 21.46
CA PRO A 149 23.62 15.75 22.24
C PRO A 149 25.14 15.64 22.26
N ILE A 150 25.81 16.74 21.90
CA ILE A 150 27.27 16.86 22.04
C ILE A 150 27.53 16.75 23.54
N ILE A 151 28.20 15.68 23.97
CA ILE A 151 28.71 15.59 25.33
C ILE A 151 29.91 16.53 25.36
N THR A 152 29.67 17.81 25.66
CA THR A 152 30.73 18.68 26.14
C THR A 152 31.08 18.16 27.52
N ASN A 153 32.18 17.41 27.62
CA ASN A 153 32.81 17.19 28.92
C ASN A 153 33.14 18.58 29.50
N PRO A 154 32.60 18.96 30.67
CA PRO A 154 32.93 20.24 31.27
C PRO A 154 34.21 20.05 32.10
N GLU A 155 35.37 20.02 31.45
CA GLU A 155 36.67 20.10 32.15
C GLU A 155 37.65 20.93 31.30
N GLY A 156 38.07 22.08 31.86
CA GLY A 156 39.33 22.74 31.52
C GLY A 156 39.24 23.89 30.51
N VAL A 157 38.62 25.01 30.90
CA VAL A 157 39.04 26.33 30.41
C VAL A 157 40.42 26.60 31.01
N GLN A 158 41.47 26.51 30.19
CA GLN A 158 42.70 27.27 30.41
C GLN A 158 42.89 28.16 29.19
N GLU A 159 42.26 29.33 29.27
CA GLU A 159 42.71 30.49 28.53
C GLU A 159 44.03 30.94 29.18
N THR A 160 45.09 31.02 28.39
CA THR A 160 46.20 31.93 28.67
C THR A 160 46.36 32.88 27.51
N PRO A 161 46.72 34.15 27.78
CA PRO A 161 46.47 35.26 26.88
C PRO A 161 47.55 35.40 25.81
N VAL A 162 47.15 36.13 24.78
CA VAL A 162 47.93 36.65 23.65
C VAL A 162 49.18 37.38 24.13
N ASP A 163 50.32 37.16 23.46
CA ASP A 163 51.29 38.22 23.23
C ASP A 163 51.89 38.13 21.82
N ALA A 164 52.06 39.32 21.25
CA ALA A 164 52.34 39.61 19.85
C ALA A 164 53.83 39.62 19.52
N THR A 165 54.14 39.93 18.25
CA THR A 165 55.44 40.09 17.56
C THR A 165 55.99 38.77 16.99
N THR A 166 56.42 38.66 15.73
CA THR A 166 57.18 39.60 14.90
C THR A 166 57.01 39.22 13.42
N GLU A 167 57.08 40.21 12.53
CA GLU A 167 57.19 40.05 11.08
C GLU A 167 58.56 39.46 10.67
N GLU A 168 58.61 39.05 9.40
CA GLU A 168 59.77 38.96 8.49
C GLU A 168 60.24 37.58 7.99
N ASN A 169 59.97 37.43 6.69
CA ASN A 169 60.90 37.11 5.60
C ASN A 169 61.53 35.71 5.42
N ILE A 170 61.16 35.15 4.26
CA ILE A 170 62.03 34.62 3.17
C ILE A 170 63.12 33.62 3.57
N GLU A 171 62.94 32.37 3.12
CA GLU A 171 63.96 31.68 2.29
C GLU A 171 63.41 30.36 1.71
N ALA A 172 63.54 30.20 0.39
CA ALA A 172 63.54 28.91 -0.28
C ALA A 172 64.97 28.35 -0.27
N PRO A 173 65.18 27.01 -0.31
CA PRO A 173 65.65 26.48 -1.59
C PRO A 173 65.23 25.03 -1.95
N ASP A 174 65.24 24.82 -3.27
CA ASP A 174 65.68 23.64 -4.03
C ASP A 174 65.02 22.26 -3.96
N SER A 175 64.11 22.07 -4.93
CA SER A 175 64.26 21.19 -6.10
C SER A 175 65.12 19.90 -6.01
N LYS A 176 64.43 18.74 -5.88
CA LYS A 176 64.87 17.47 -6.52
C LYS A 176 63.69 16.76 -7.20
N LYS A 177 63.68 16.83 -8.54
CA LYS A 177 62.78 16.11 -9.44
C LYS A 177 63.13 14.62 -9.50
N ARG A 178 62.19 13.73 -9.22
CA ARG A 178 62.12 12.39 -9.86
C ARG A 178 60.68 12.03 -10.22
N LYS A 179 60.48 11.79 -11.52
CA LYS A 179 59.23 11.60 -12.26
C LYS A 179 58.42 10.39 -11.76
N LYS A 180 57.12 10.58 -11.51
CA LYS A 180 56.10 9.52 -11.56
C LYS A 180 54.88 10.00 -12.38
N LYS A 181 54.35 9.04 -13.13
CA LYS A 181 53.34 9.14 -14.20
C LYS A 181 52.06 9.87 -13.77
N MET A 182 51.51 10.65 -14.70
CA MET A 182 50.20 11.29 -14.61
C MET A 182 49.11 10.28 -14.27
N GLN A 183 48.49 10.45 -13.10
CA GLN A 183 47.09 10.10 -12.88
C GLN A 183 46.33 11.43 -12.85
N THR A 184 45.36 11.58 -13.74
CA THR A 184 44.39 12.69 -13.71
C THR A 184 43.74 12.75 -12.31
N PRO A 185 43.86 13.86 -11.58
CA PRO A 185 43.06 14.06 -10.38
C PRO A 185 41.60 14.20 -10.83
N LEU A 186 40.74 13.38 -10.23
CA LEU A 186 39.30 13.64 -10.21
C LEU A 186 39.11 15.03 -9.61
N ILE A 187 38.68 15.97 -10.43
CA ILE A 187 38.19 17.28 -9.99
C ILE A 187 36.99 17.00 -9.09
N ILE A 188 37.21 17.10 -7.79
CA ILE A 188 36.15 17.22 -6.82
C ILE A 188 35.72 18.68 -6.94
N ASP A 189 34.61 18.94 -7.62
CA ASP A 189 33.95 20.24 -7.58
C ASP A 189 33.51 20.52 -6.14
N GLN A 190 34.41 21.17 -5.38
CA GLN A 190 34.02 21.88 -4.19
C GLN A 190 33.15 23.04 -4.67
N LYS A 191 31.82 22.91 -4.51
CA LYS A 191 30.92 24.04 -4.68
C LYS A 191 31.26 25.04 -3.58
N GLU A 192 32.05 26.06 -3.93
CA GLU A 192 32.15 27.30 -3.17
C GLU A 192 30.72 27.78 -2.88
N GLN A 193 30.41 27.97 -1.61
CA GLN A 193 29.16 28.61 -1.20
C GLN A 193 29.31 30.09 -1.52
N LEU A 194 28.92 30.48 -2.75
CA LEU A 194 28.89 31.88 -3.15
C LEU A 194 27.98 32.67 -2.22
N THR A 195 28.43 33.86 -1.85
CA THR A 195 27.66 34.80 -1.05
C THR A 195 26.42 35.29 -1.84
N PRO A 196 25.35 35.73 -1.16
CA PRO A 196 24.13 36.18 -1.83
C PRO A 196 24.36 37.29 -2.87
N GLU A 197 25.34 38.16 -2.64
CA GLU A 197 25.70 39.27 -3.51
C GLU A 197 26.39 38.81 -4.81
N GLU A 198 27.27 37.80 -4.73
CA GLU A 198 27.94 37.22 -5.90
C GLU A 198 26.96 36.46 -6.81
N ILE A 199 25.93 35.85 -6.21
CA ILE A 199 24.84 35.21 -6.96
C ILE A 199 24.02 36.26 -7.71
N GLU A 200 23.75 37.41 -7.09
CA GLU A 200 23.02 38.50 -7.74
C GLU A 200 23.85 39.13 -8.87
N HIS A 201 25.16 39.30 -8.66
CA HIS A 201 26.08 39.77 -9.70
C HIS A 201 26.14 38.82 -10.90
N LYS A 202 26.28 37.50 -10.67
CA LYS A 202 26.24 36.51 -11.75
C LYS A 202 24.90 36.49 -12.49
N LYS A 203 23.77 36.66 -11.79
CA LYS A 203 22.46 36.80 -12.43
C LYS A 203 22.39 38.05 -13.31
N ARG A 204 22.94 39.18 -12.87
CA ARG A 204 23.01 40.40 -13.68
C ARG A 204 23.89 40.20 -14.92
N GLU A 205 25.04 39.56 -14.77
CA GLU A 205 25.89 39.20 -15.91
C GLU A 205 25.21 38.26 -16.89
N GLU A 206 24.47 37.25 -16.41
CA GLU A 206 23.70 36.34 -17.24
C GLU A 206 22.59 37.06 -18.01
N VAL A 207 21.89 38.00 -17.36
CA VAL A 207 20.87 38.84 -18.01
C VAL A 207 21.50 39.73 -19.09
N ILE A 208 22.65 40.34 -18.82
CA ILE A 208 23.37 41.16 -19.80
C ILE A 208 23.85 40.29 -20.98
N LYS A 209 24.45 39.13 -20.71
CA LYS A 209 24.87 38.18 -21.77
C LYS A 209 23.68 37.72 -22.61
N ALA A 210 22.56 37.39 -21.98
CA ALA A 210 21.34 37.02 -22.69
C ALA A 210 20.80 38.15 -23.58
N ALA A 211 20.86 39.39 -23.11
CA ALA A 211 20.46 40.57 -23.88
C ALA A 211 21.41 40.81 -25.08
N VAL A 212 22.72 40.68 -24.88
CA VAL A 212 23.72 40.78 -25.95
C VAL A 212 23.52 39.68 -26.99
N ASP A 213 23.31 38.44 -26.57
CA ASP A 213 23.02 37.31 -27.44
C ASP A 213 21.75 37.52 -28.27
N LEU A 214 20.71 38.09 -27.65
CA LEU A 214 19.47 38.43 -28.33
C LEU A 214 19.72 39.47 -29.43
N ILE A 215 20.43 40.56 -29.11
CA ILE A 215 20.78 41.61 -30.08
C ILE A 215 21.61 41.01 -31.23
N GLN A 216 22.62 40.20 -30.93
CA GLN A 216 23.46 39.55 -31.95
C GLN A 216 22.67 38.55 -32.83
N ARG A 217 21.69 37.83 -32.27
CA ARG A 217 20.80 36.97 -33.06
C ARG A 217 19.91 37.79 -33.98
N HIS A 218 19.37 38.90 -33.49
CA HIS A 218 18.54 39.81 -34.30
C HIS A 218 19.35 40.49 -35.40
N GLU A 219 20.60 40.90 -35.14
CA GLU A 219 21.47 41.50 -36.16
C GLU A 219 21.91 40.47 -37.20
N ARG A 220 22.29 39.24 -36.78
CA ARG A 220 22.54 38.15 -37.74
C ARG A 220 21.31 37.84 -38.58
N ALA A 221 20.12 37.85 -38.00
CA ALA A 221 18.88 37.66 -38.74
C ALA A 221 18.59 38.84 -39.70
N ARG A 222 18.91 40.08 -39.31
CA ARG A 222 18.79 41.25 -40.18
C ARG A 222 19.76 41.16 -41.37
N GLN A 223 21.02 40.84 -41.12
CA GLN A 223 22.04 40.64 -42.15
C GLN A 223 21.67 39.50 -43.09
N ALA A 224 21.18 38.37 -42.58
CA ALA A 224 20.72 37.27 -43.42
C ALA A 224 19.53 37.67 -44.30
N ARG A 225 18.58 38.46 -43.79
CA ARG A 225 17.47 39.00 -44.60
C ARG A 225 17.97 39.97 -45.66
N LEU A 226 18.92 40.85 -45.33
CA LEU A 226 19.51 41.81 -46.26
C LEU A 226 20.25 41.09 -47.38
N TYR A 227 21.12 40.15 -47.03
CA TYR A 227 21.86 39.30 -47.96
C TYR A 227 20.92 38.49 -48.86
N HIS A 228 19.86 37.90 -48.30
CA HIS A 228 18.87 37.18 -49.11
C HIS A 228 18.09 38.13 -50.04
N SER A 229 17.81 39.36 -49.61
CA SER A 229 17.16 40.37 -50.45
C SER A 229 18.07 40.81 -51.61
N GLU A 230 19.36 41.03 -51.35
CA GLU A 230 20.36 41.38 -52.37
C GLU A 230 20.55 40.24 -53.37
N ILE A 231 20.68 39.00 -52.88
CA ILE A 231 20.74 37.81 -53.75
C ILE A 231 19.46 37.66 -54.55
N ASN A 232 18.28 37.88 -53.98
CA ASN A 232 17.03 37.81 -54.74
C ASN A 232 16.99 38.88 -55.83
N VAL A 233 17.48 40.09 -55.57
CA VAL A 233 17.57 41.14 -56.60
C VAL A 233 18.52 40.71 -57.70
N ILE A 234 19.70 40.19 -57.38
CA ILE A 234 20.68 39.68 -58.36
C ILE A 234 20.09 38.50 -59.16
N TYR A 235 19.45 37.56 -58.47
CA TYR A 235 18.80 36.40 -59.08
C TYR A 235 17.68 36.83 -60.03
N LEU A 236 16.83 37.78 -59.63
CA LEU A 236 15.78 38.34 -60.48
C LEU A 236 16.37 39.07 -61.70
N LYS A 237 17.46 39.82 -61.52
CA LYS A 237 18.18 40.50 -62.59
C LYS A 237 18.75 39.52 -63.61
N HIS A 238 19.39 38.45 -63.14
CA HIS A 238 19.87 37.37 -63.99
C HIS A 238 18.74 36.59 -64.66
N LEU A 239 17.58 36.45 -64.02
CA LEU A 239 16.39 35.82 -64.61
C LEU A 239 15.74 36.69 -65.70
N GLU A 240 15.90 38.01 -65.62
CA GLU A 240 15.51 38.98 -66.65
C GLU A 240 16.51 38.98 -67.82
N GLU A 241 17.82 38.96 -67.54
CA GLU A 241 18.89 38.93 -68.54
C GLU A 241 18.98 37.59 -69.29
N SER A 242 18.67 36.47 -68.64
CA SER A 242 18.79 35.12 -69.20
C SER A 242 17.60 34.69 -70.08
N LYS A 243 16.67 35.59 -70.42
CA LYS A 243 15.59 35.37 -71.40
C LYS A 243 15.92 36.07 -72.73
N PRO A 244 16.64 35.42 -73.67
CA PRO A 244 16.83 36.00 -74.99
C PRO A 244 15.48 35.94 -75.74
N GLY A 245 15.00 37.09 -76.21
CA GLY A 245 13.93 37.12 -77.21
C GLY A 245 12.49 37.24 -76.70
N LYS A 246 12.24 37.85 -75.53
CA LYS A 246 10.96 38.57 -75.35
C LYS A 246 11.20 40.04 -75.63
N ARG A 247 10.75 40.49 -76.81
CA ARG A 247 10.37 41.88 -77.06
C ARG A 247 9.73 42.43 -75.79
N GLU A 248 10.02 43.67 -75.43
CA GLU A 248 9.17 44.43 -74.50
C GLU A 248 7.73 44.31 -75.02
N ILE A 249 6.98 43.33 -74.52
CA ILE A 249 5.55 43.38 -74.57
C ILE A 249 5.30 44.57 -73.66
N ALA A 250 5.02 45.73 -74.28
CA ALA A 250 4.45 46.86 -73.58
C ALA A 250 3.49 46.27 -72.56
N LYS A 251 3.66 46.57 -71.27
CA LYS A 251 2.68 46.18 -70.26
C LYS A 251 1.39 46.88 -70.70
N GLU A 252 0.62 46.24 -71.59
CA GLU A 252 -0.73 46.64 -71.91
C GLU A 252 -1.36 46.80 -70.55
N ALA A 253 -1.80 48.01 -70.25
CA ALA A 253 -2.41 48.30 -68.99
C ALA A 253 -3.63 47.38 -68.91
N HIS A 254 -3.48 46.24 -68.20
CA HIS A 254 -4.54 45.25 -68.10
C HIS A 254 -5.81 46.00 -67.81
N THR A 255 -6.79 45.84 -68.71
CA THR A 255 -8.05 46.55 -68.59
C THR A 255 -8.63 46.27 -67.20
N LEU A 256 -9.38 47.21 -66.64
CA LEU A 256 -9.96 47.03 -65.31
C LEU A 256 -10.72 45.70 -65.22
N GLU A 257 -11.39 45.29 -66.30
CA GLU A 257 -12.05 43.99 -66.43
C GLU A 257 -11.11 42.78 -66.30
N GLU A 258 -9.93 42.80 -66.93
CA GLU A 258 -8.95 41.71 -66.81
C GLU A 258 -8.41 41.62 -65.38
N LYS A 259 -8.15 42.76 -64.75
CA LYS A 259 -7.73 42.79 -63.33
C LYS A 259 -8.83 42.26 -62.41
N VAL A 260 -10.09 42.61 -62.67
CA VAL A 260 -11.25 42.10 -61.93
C VAL A 260 -11.44 40.60 -62.18
N LYS A 261 -11.27 40.10 -63.42
CA LYS A 261 -11.32 38.67 -63.77
C LYS A 261 -10.19 37.88 -63.11
N ALA A 262 -8.97 38.42 -63.08
CA ALA A 262 -7.85 37.82 -62.37
C ALA A 262 -8.08 37.81 -60.86
N ALA A 263 -8.51 38.93 -60.27
CA ALA A 263 -8.81 39.04 -58.84
C ALA A 263 -9.94 38.09 -58.43
N THR A 264 -11.01 37.98 -59.21
CA THR A 264 -12.11 37.03 -58.94
C THR A 264 -11.65 35.58 -59.05
N THR A 265 -10.77 35.26 -60.01
CA THR A 265 -10.18 33.91 -60.13
C THR A 265 -9.30 33.57 -58.93
N ILE A 266 -8.42 34.48 -58.52
CA ILE A 266 -7.57 34.30 -57.33
C ILE A 266 -8.44 34.15 -56.08
N GLN A 267 -9.44 35.02 -55.89
CA GLN A 267 -10.38 34.93 -54.77
C GLN A 267 -11.17 33.62 -54.78
N LYS A 268 -11.62 33.14 -55.94
CA LYS A 268 -12.31 31.85 -56.08
C LYS A 268 -11.40 30.69 -55.67
N VAL A 269 -10.15 30.67 -56.16
CA VAL A 269 -9.18 29.63 -55.81
C VAL A 269 -8.83 29.67 -54.33
N TYR A 270 -8.57 30.86 -53.78
CA TYR A 270 -8.25 31.08 -52.37
C TYR A 270 -9.41 30.66 -51.46
N ARG A 271 -10.63 31.15 -51.72
CA ARG A 271 -11.83 30.76 -50.97
C ARG A 271 -12.08 29.26 -51.08
N GLY A 272 -11.88 28.67 -52.26
CA GLY A 272 -11.98 27.22 -52.47
C GLY A 272 -10.95 26.44 -51.66
N TYR A 273 -9.70 26.88 -51.63
CA TYR A 273 -8.63 26.28 -50.82
C TYR A 273 -8.95 26.38 -49.33
N PHE A 274 -9.31 27.57 -48.83
CA PHE A 274 -9.68 27.76 -47.42
C PHE A 274 -10.92 26.95 -47.02
N CYS A 275 -11.93 26.88 -47.89
CA CYS A 275 -13.11 26.05 -47.65
C CYS A 275 -12.75 24.56 -47.57
N ARG A 276 -11.96 24.03 -48.50
CA ARG A 276 -11.47 22.64 -48.45
C ARG A 276 -10.62 22.37 -47.21
N LYS A 277 -9.73 23.30 -46.86
CA LYS A 277 -8.89 23.20 -45.65
C LYS A 277 -9.75 23.18 -44.38
N TYR A 278 -10.75 24.05 -44.28
CA TYR A 278 -11.69 24.10 -43.17
C TYR A 278 -12.56 22.84 -43.09
N LEU A 279 -13.11 22.36 -44.20
CA LEU A 279 -13.89 21.13 -44.25
C LEU A 279 -13.05 19.91 -43.83
N LYS A 280 -11.78 19.84 -44.28
CA LYS A 280 -10.85 18.79 -43.88
C LYS A 280 -10.58 18.83 -42.37
N TYR A 281 -10.31 20.01 -41.82
CA TYR A 281 -10.13 20.21 -40.38
C TYR A 281 -11.36 19.78 -39.57
N ARG A 282 -12.57 20.20 -40.00
CA ARG A 282 -13.83 19.84 -39.33
C ARG A 282 -14.11 18.34 -39.38
N GLU A 283 -13.80 17.70 -40.50
CA GLU A 283 -13.92 16.24 -40.65
C GLU A 283 -12.89 15.49 -39.79
N GLU A 284 -11.66 15.99 -39.70
CA GLU A 284 -10.63 15.47 -38.78
C GLU A 284 -11.08 15.60 -37.32
N GLU A 285 -11.57 16.76 -36.90
CA GLU A 285 -12.15 16.95 -35.55
C GLU A 285 -13.31 16.00 -35.28
N ARG A 286 -14.21 15.82 -36.25
CA ARG A 286 -15.32 14.87 -36.14
C ARG A 286 -14.82 13.44 -35.98
N ARG A 287 -13.85 13.00 -36.78
CA ARG A 287 -13.27 11.65 -36.69
C ARG A 287 -12.55 11.42 -35.37
N ILE A 288 -11.86 12.45 -34.88
CA ILE A 288 -11.23 12.44 -33.56
C ILE A 288 -12.29 12.32 -32.45
N LEU A 289 -13.39 13.09 -32.55
CA LEU A 289 -14.49 13.06 -31.59
C LEU A 289 -15.20 11.69 -31.57
N LEU A 290 -15.40 11.09 -32.74
CA LEU A 290 -15.93 9.73 -32.91
C LEU A 290 -14.94 8.64 -32.50
N GLY A 291 -13.68 8.98 -32.19
CA GLY A 291 -12.63 8.04 -31.80
C GLY A 291 -12.02 7.25 -32.96
N MET A 292 -12.29 7.62 -34.22
CA MET A 292 -11.66 7.01 -35.40
C MET A 292 -10.18 7.39 -35.53
N TYR A 293 -9.83 8.62 -35.13
CA TYR A 293 -8.45 9.10 -35.09
C TYR A 293 -8.01 9.36 -33.66
N GLU A 294 -6.78 8.92 -33.34
CA GLU A 294 -6.17 9.19 -32.05
C GLU A 294 -5.47 10.57 -32.08
N LYS A 295 -5.78 11.42 -31.10
CA LYS A 295 -5.09 12.71 -30.95
C LYS A 295 -3.61 12.49 -30.67
N SER A 296 -2.75 13.32 -31.27
CA SER A 296 -1.31 13.35 -30.99
C SER A 296 -0.97 13.73 -29.56
N PHE A 297 -1.82 14.56 -28.97
CA PHE A 297 -1.72 15.00 -27.60
C PHE A 297 -3.10 14.94 -26.96
N ARG A 298 -3.23 14.20 -25.85
CA ARG A 298 -4.36 14.37 -24.94
C ARG A 298 -3.96 15.41 -23.91
N SER A 299 -4.71 16.50 -23.86
CA SER A 299 -4.57 17.49 -22.78
C SER A 299 -4.77 16.79 -21.45
N ARG A 300 -3.72 16.77 -20.61
CA ARG A 300 -3.82 16.27 -19.24
C ARG A 300 -4.39 17.29 -18.27
N LYS A 301 -4.68 18.51 -18.73
CA LYS A 301 -5.16 19.61 -17.88
C LYS A 301 -6.35 19.22 -17.00
N GLU A 302 -7.34 18.51 -17.56
CA GLU A 302 -8.52 18.09 -16.80
C GLU A 302 -8.15 17.06 -15.71
N PHE A 303 -7.34 16.06 -16.06
CA PHE A 303 -6.82 15.08 -15.09
C PHE A 303 -5.92 15.73 -14.03
N ASP A 304 -5.09 16.70 -14.42
CA ASP A 304 -4.23 17.45 -13.52
C ASP A 304 -5.05 18.33 -12.58
N ILE A 305 -6.12 18.96 -13.06
CA ILE A 305 -7.08 19.72 -12.24
C ILE A 305 -7.78 18.79 -11.26
N GLU A 306 -8.29 17.65 -11.73
CA GLU A 306 -8.93 16.65 -10.88
C GLU A 306 -7.98 16.14 -9.80
N GLU A 307 -6.73 15.82 -10.15
CA GLU A 307 -5.70 15.39 -9.20
C GLU A 307 -5.37 16.48 -8.19
N GLN A 308 -5.30 17.75 -8.62
CA GLN A 308 -5.14 18.88 -7.71
C GLN A 308 -6.33 19.05 -6.77
N GLU A 309 -7.57 18.88 -7.24
CA GLU A 309 -8.77 18.94 -6.40
C GLU A 309 -8.79 17.82 -5.35
N ILE A 310 -8.47 16.59 -5.77
CA ILE A 310 -8.33 15.42 -4.89
C ILE A 310 -7.28 15.70 -3.81
N GLU A 311 -6.12 16.26 -4.19
CA GLU A 311 -5.04 16.55 -3.24
C GLU A 311 -5.40 17.71 -2.30
N LYS A 312 -6.11 18.74 -2.77
CA LYS A 312 -6.65 19.83 -1.92
C LYS A 312 -7.60 19.26 -0.85
N ARG A 313 -8.50 18.35 -1.23
CA ARG A 313 -9.40 17.65 -0.30
C ARG A 313 -8.64 16.80 0.74
N ARG A 314 -7.58 16.11 0.33
CA ARG A 314 -6.71 15.37 1.26
C ARG A 314 -6.01 16.27 2.27
N ARG A 315 -5.50 17.43 1.85
CA ARG A 315 -4.92 18.43 2.76
C ARG A 315 -5.97 18.97 3.74
N LEU A 316 -7.19 19.23 3.27
CA LEU A 316 -8.30 19.65 4.12
C LEU A 316 -8.60 18.60 5.19
N ARG A 317 -8.65 17.32 4.83
CA ARG A 317 -8.80 16.22 5.80
C ARG A 317 -7.69 16.23 6.85
N GLU A 318 -6.43 16.34 6.44
CA GLU A 318 -5.30 16.35 7.38
C GLU A 318 -5.42 17.51 8.38
N LEU A 319 -5.85 18.68 7.91
CA LEU A 319 -6.18 19.82 8.76
C LEU A 319 -7.32 19.50 9.74
N ARG A 320 -8.42 18.88 9.27
CA ARG A 320 -9.56 18.53 10.14
C ARG A 320 -9.24 17.47 11.18
N ILE A 321 -8.38 16.52 10.84
CA ILE A 321 -7.86 15.55 11.80
C ILE A 321 -7.03 16.27 12.87
N LYS A 322 -6.19 17.23 12.48
CA LYS A 322 -5.42 18.04 13.43
C LYS A 322 -6.34 18.84 14.37
N GLU A 323 -7.27 19.61 13.81
CA GLU A 323 -8.25 20.38 14.60
C GLU A 323 -9.06 19.48 15.55
N TYR A 324 -9.40 18.26 15.13
CA TYR A 324 -10.08 17.28 15.97
C TYR A 324 -9.21 16.76 17.11
N ILE A 325 -7.91 16.52 16.87
CA ILE A 325 -6.98 16.10 17.93
C ILE A 325 -6.78 17.25 18.93
N ASP A 326 -6.54 18.46 18.44
CA ASP A 326 -6.33 19.65 19.27
C ASP A 326 -7.60 19.96 20.10
N GLY A 327 -8.78 19.90 19.47
CA GLY A 327 -10.07 20.07 20.15
C GLY A 327 -10.34 19.00 21.21
N ASN A 328 -9.95 17.74 20.95
CA ASN A 328 -10.05 16.66 21.94
C ASN A 328 -9.16 16.89 23.16
N LEU A 329 -7.93 17.36 22.97
CA LEU A 329 -6.99 17.64 24.05
C LEU A 329 -7.47 18.82 24.89
N ALA A 330 -7.87 19.91 24.23
CA ALA A 330 -8.41 21.09 24.90
C ALA A 330 -9.68 20.76 25.70
N GLU A 331 -10.59 19.96 25.13
CA GLU A 331 -11.82 19.57 25.81
C GLU A 331 -11.55 18.62 26.98
N LYS A 332 -10.61 17.68 26.85
CA LYS A 332 -10.18 16.84 27.98
C LYS A 332 -9.65 17.69 29.14
N GLU A 333 -8.82 18.69 28.85
CA GLU A 333 -8.30 19.62 29.87
C GLU A 333 -9.40 20.49 30.49
N ARG A 334 -10.40 20.91 29.70
CA ARG A 334 -11.56 21.67 30.19
C ARG A 334 -12.41 20.82 31.13
N VAL A 335 -12.79 19.61 30.72
CA VAL A 335 -13.61 18.67 31.52
C VAL A 335 -12.88 18.28 32.80
N LEU A 336 -11.58 18.01 32.74
CA LEU A 336 -10.78 17.69 33.93
C LEU A 336 -10.77 18.85 34.94
N ARG A 337 -10.70 20.10 34.48
CA ARG A 337 -10.70 21.28 35.36
C ARG A 337 -12.07 21.60 35.95
N VAL A 338 -13.13 21.53 35.14
CA VAL A 338 -14.47 21.98 35.54
C VAL A 338 -15.27 20.86 36.22
N VAL A 339 -15.35 19.69 35.59
CA VAL A 339 -16.18 18.57 36.03
C VAL A 339 -15.41 17.63 36.96
N GLY A 340 -14.09 17.54 36.79
CA GLY A 340 -13.22 16.64 37.55
C GLY A 340 -13.38 16.73 39.08
N PRO A 341 -13.29 17.92 39.71
CA PRO A 341 -13.42 18.06 41.16
C PRO A 341 -14.79 17.61 41.70
N GLY A 342 -15.88 18.10 41.11
CA GLY A 342 -17.23 17.71 41.53
C GLY A 342 -17.47 16.20 41.38
N LEU A 343 -17.00 15.62 40.28
CA LEU A 343 -17.10 14.18 40.06
C LEU A 343 -16.27 13.35 41.05
N MET A 344 -15.13 13.87 41.54
CA MET A 344 -14.37 13.19 42.59
C MET A 344 -15.12 13.20 43.93
N GLU A 345 -15.78 14.32 44.25
CA GLU A 345 -16.60 14.46 45.45
C GLU A 345 -17.81 13.55 45.38
N ASP A 346 -18.59 13.59 44.29
CA ASP A 346 -19.77 12.75 44.08
C ASP A 346 -19.44 11.25 44.22
N ILE A 347 -18.38 10.78 43.53
CA ILE A 347 -17.95 9.38 43.61
C ILE A 347 -17.45 9.04 45.02
N GLY A 348 -16.75 9.97 45.67
CA GLY A 348 -16.27 9.80 47.04
C GLY A 348 -17.43 9.65 48.02
N ASP A 349 -18.46 10.49 47.88
CA ASP A 349 -19.62 10.51 48.76
C ASP A 349 -20.50 9.27 48.57
N GLU A 350 -20.70 8.80 47.33
CA GLU A 350 -21.35 7.50 47.06
C GLU A 350 -20.65 6.34 47.81
N ILE A 351 -19.31 6.34 47.81
CA ILE A 351 -18.51 5.29 48.47
C ILE A 351 -18.53 5.46 49.99
N ARG A 352 -18.50 6.69 50.51
CA ARG A 352 -18.59 6.97 51.95
C ARG A 352 -19.97 6.62 52.50
N GLU A 353 -21.02 6.89 51.75
CA GLU A 353 -22.38 6.48 52.09
C GLU A 353 -22.46 4.95 52.17
N TRP A 354 -21.84 4.25 51.22
CA TRP A 354 -21.72 2.80 51.29
C TRP A 354 -20.98 2.33 52.56
N PHE A 355 -19.85 2.95 52.92
CA PHE A 355 -19.17 2.64 54.19
C PHE A 355 -20.06 2.90 55.40
N TYR A 356 -20.82 3.99 55.39
CA TYR A 356 -21.73 4.38 56.47
C TYR A 356 -22.88 3.39 56.66
N GLN A 357 -23.52 2.96 55.56
CA GLN A 357 -24.58 1.94 55.60
C GLN A 357 -24.07 0.61 56.17
N TRP A 358 -22.85 0.20 55.80
CA TRP A 358 -22.20 -0.98 56.36
C TRP A 358 -21.87 -0.83 57.85
N TYR A 359 -21.42 0.35 58.28
CA TYR A 359 -21.11 0.61 59.67
C TYR A 359 -22.37 0.60 60.56
N ILE A 360 -23.46 1.26 60.16
CA ILE A 360 -24.69 1.28 60.95
C ILE A 360 -25.27 -0.12 61.10
N ARG A 361 -25.44 -0.83 59.97
CA ARG A 361 -26.19 -2.10 59.95
C ARG A 361 -25.36 -3.28 60.46
N ALA A 362 -24.09 -3.39 60.04
CA ALA A 362 -23.24 -4.55 60.36
C ALA A 362 -22.17 -4.26 61.42
N LYS A 363 -22.00 -3.00 61.85
CA LYS A 363 -20.89 -2.53 62.73
C LYS A 363 -19.52 -3.03 62.25
N ASN A 364 -19.35 -3.15 60.94
CA ASN A 364 -18.14 -3.65 60.32
C ASN A 364 -18.09 -3.19 58.85
N PHE A 365 -16.90 -2.93 58.33
CA PHE A 365 -16.74 -2.57 56.92
C PHE A 365 -16.52 -3.81 56.05
N ASP A 366 -17.10 -3.82 54.85
CA ASP A 366 -16.83 -4.86 53.86
C ASP A 366 -15.49 -4.65 53.15
N LYS A 367 -15.07 -5.65 52.37
CA LYS A 367 -13.87 -5.56 51.56
C LYS A 367 -14.13 -4.75 50.31
N TYR A 368 -13.24 -3.81 50.06
CA TYR A 368 -13.21 -3.06 48.82
C TYR A 368 -13.20 -3.99 47.59
N PRO A 369 -14.13 -3.82 46.62
CA PRO A 369 -14.18 -4.68 45.45
C PRO A 369 -12.89 -4.60 44.60
N PRO A 370 -12.39 -5.74 44.08
CA PRO A 370 -11.17 -5.75 43.28
C PRO A 370 -11.41 -5.13 41.88
N GLU A 371 -10.42 -4.38 41.39
CA GLU A 371 -10.46 -3.71 40.07
C GLU A 371 -10.74 -4.67 38.91
N GLU A 372 -10.24 -5.92 38.97
CA GLU A 372 -10.44 -6.94 37.93
C GLU A 372 -11.93 -7.33 37.72
N LYS A 373 -12.81 -7.03 38.68
CA LYS A 373 -14.25 -7.37 38.62
C LYS A 373 -15.16 -6.16 38.41
N GLY A 374 -14.62 -4.95 38.23
CA GLY A 374 -15.41 -3.74 38.06
C GLY A 374 -15.33 -2.74 39.21
N GLY A 375 -14.54 -3.01 40.26
CA GLY A 375 -14.26 -2.04 41.33
C GLY A 375 -15.53 -1.45 41.98
N THR A 376 -15.54 -0.14 42.23
CA THR A 376 -16.66 0.59 42.83
C THR A 376 -17.89 0.74 41.95
N ILE A 377 -17.81 0.43 40.66
CA ILE A 377 -18.99 0.40 39.78
C ILE A 377 -20.01 -0.64 40.29
N LEU A 378 -19.53 -1.71 40.93
CA LEU A 378 -20.40 -2.71 41.57
C LEU A 378 -21.15 -2.16 42.78
N VAL A 379 -20.56 -1.20 43.49
CA VAL A 379 -21.19 -0.53 44.64
C VAL A 379 -22.34 0.35 44.15
N VAL A 380 -22.08 1.16 43.13
CA VAL A 380 -23.09 2.05 42.51
C VAL A 380 -24.22 1.25 41.87
N ARG A 381 -23.93 0.09 41.27
CA ARG A 381 -24.95 -0.79 40.69
C ARG A 381 -25.72 -1.63 41.72
N GLY A 382 -25.33 -1.59 43.01
CA GLY A 382 -25.95 -2.42 44.04
C GLY A 382 -25.67 -3.92 43.90
N GLU A 383 -24.64 -4.31 43.14
CA GLU A 383 -24.25 -5.71 42.91
C GLU A 383 -23.26 -6.25 43.97
N THR A 384 -22.94 -5.45 44.99
CA THR A 384 -22.19 -5.89 46.17
C THR A 384 -23.11 -6.59 47.18
N MET A 385 -22.57 -7.54 47.94
CA MET A 385 -23.29 -8.19 49.05
C MET A 385 -23.95 -7.15 49.94
N THR A 386 -25.20 -7.37 50.34
CA THR A 386 -25.86 -6.43 51.26
C THR A 386 -25.37 -6.66 52.70
N PRO A 387 -25.45 -5.65 53.58
CA PRO A 387 -25.12 -5.83 55.00
C PRO A 387 -25.91 -6.95 55.68
N GLU A 388 -27.17 -7.17 55.27
CA GLU A 388 -28.05 -8.22 55.78
C GLU A 388 -27.62 -9.61 55.33
N GLU A 389 -27.37 -9.80 54.02
CA GLU A 389 -26.81 -11.04 53.49
C GLU A 389 -25.43 -11.35 54.10
N TRP A 390 -24.66 -10.33 54.48
CA TRP A 390 -23.38 -10.52 55.16
C TRP A 390 -23.53 -10.94 56.62
N ILE A 391 -24.50 -10.39 57.35
CA ILE A 391 -24.82 -10.85 58.72
C ILE A 391 -25.27 -12.31 58.65
N GLU A 392 -26.16 -12.65 57.72
CA GLU A 392 -26.59 -14.03 57.45
C GLU A 392 -25.44 -14.93 57.02
N GLU A 393 -24.51 -14.44 56.18
CA GLU A 393 -23.33 -15.18 55.77
C GLU A 393 -22.34 -15.37 56.92
N VAL A 394 -22.18 -14.38 57.79
CA VAL A 394 -21.34 -14.47 58.98
C VAL A 394 -21.96 -15.42 60.00
N GLU A 395 -23.29 -15.43 60.12
CA GLU A 395 -24.03 -16.41 60.92
C GLU A 395 -23.96 -17.80 60.32
N ARG A 396 -24.19 -17.97 59.02
CA ARG A 396 -24.00 -19.21 58.28
C ARG A 396 -22.57 -19.71 58.42
N ARG A 397 -21.58 -18.82 58.35
CA ARG A 397 -20.17 -19.13 58.51
C ARG A 397 -19.77 -19.32 59.99
N ARG A 398 -20.54 -18.79 60.95
CA ARG A 398 -20.45 -19.12 62.39
C ARG A 398 -21.05 -20.50 62.66
N ARG A 399 -22.20 -20.82 62.06
CA ARG A 399 -22.85 -22.15 62.06
C ARG A 399 -21.98 -23.19 61.36
N GLU A 400 -21.32 -22.82 60.25
CA GLU A 400 -20.32 -23.64 59.57
C GLU A 400 -19.01 -23.73 60.34
N LYS A 401 -18.54 -22.69 61.05
CA LYS A 401 -17.37 -22.77 61.94
C LYS A 401 -17.66 -23.56 63.21
N ALA A 402 -18.89 -23.55 63.70
CA ALA A 402 -19.37 -24.46 64.74
C ALA A 402 -19.40 -25.90 64.22
N ARG A 403 -19.86 -26.13 62.98
CA ARG A 403 -19.74 -27.42 62.27
C ARG A 403 -18.31 -27.78 61.83
N ALA A 404 -17.42 -26.80 61.69
CA ALA A 404 -16.04 -26.95 61.17
C ALA A 404 -14.95 -26.85 62.24
N LYS A 405 -15.31 -26.70 63.53
CA LYS A 405 -14.41 -27.02 64.65
C LYS A 405 -13.98 -28.50 64.65
N GLY A 406 -14.52 -29.34 63.76
CA GLY A 406 -14.10 -30.73 63.58
C GLY A 406 -13.60 -31.15 62.19
N ASN A 407 -13.62 -30.36 61.11
CA ASN A 407 -13.36 -30.95 59.77
C ASN A 407 -12.45 -30.13 58.83
N LYS A 408 -11.15 -30.47 58.82
CA LYS A 408 -10.14 -30.02 57.83
C LYS A 408 -10.57 -30.28 56.37
N GLN A 409 -11.43 -31.27 56.15
CA GLN A 409 -11.88 -31.70 54.83
C GLN A 409 -12.67 -30.63 54.05
N LEU A 410 -13.44 -29.76 54.72
CA LEU A 410 -14.27 -28.76 54.01
C LEU A 410 -13.41 -27.64 53.36
N LYS A 411 -12.31 -27.28 54.02
CA LYS A 411 -11.36 -26.25 53.55
C LYS A 411 -10.47 -26.77 52.41
N GLU A 412 -10.17 -28.06 52.41
CA GLU A 412 -9.55 -28.76 51.27
C GLU A 412 -10.53 -28.91 50.12
N LYS A 413 -11.79 -29.27 50.37
CA LYS A 413 -12.84 -29.38 49.34
C LYS A 413 -13.03 -28.07 48.57
N LEU A 414 -13.11 -26.92 49.25
CA LEU A 414 -13.21 -25.59 48.60
C LEU A 414 -11.97 -25.19 47.79
N LYS A 415 -10.76 -25.57 48.23
CA LYS A 415 -9.52 -25.35 47.46
C LYS A 415 -9.42 -26.30 46.26
N ALA A 416 -9.83 -27.56 46.43
CA ALA A 416 -9.91 -28.55 45.37
C ALA A 416 -10.94 -28.16 44.32
N GLU A 417 -12.09 -27.59 44.70
CA GLU A 417 -13.13 -27.13 43.78
C GLU A 417 -12.66 -25.91 42.96
N LYS A 418 -12.00 -24.92 43.59
CA LYS A 418 -11.38 -23.80 42.87
C LYS A 418 -10.23 -24.25 41.95
N ALA A 419 -9.47 -25.27 42.35
CA ALA A 419 -8.44 -25.88 41.50
C ALA A 419 -9.06 -26.66 40.33
N LYS A 420 -10.16 -27.40 40.55
CA LYS A 420 -10.94 -28.10 39.52
C LYS A 420 -11.56 -27.13 38.52
N LYS A 421 -12.18 -26.01 38.97
CA LYS A 421 -12.71 -24.96 38.08
C LYS A 421 -11.61 -24.33 37.20
N LYS A 422 -10.43 -24.02 37.78
CA LYS A 422 -9.28 -23.52 37.01
C LYS A 422 -8.65 -24.56 36.07
N ALA A 423 -8.69 -25.84 36.45
CA ALA A 423 -8.23 -26.94 35.59
C ALA A 423 -9.20 -27.17 34.43
N ALA A 424 -10.51 -27.15 34.69
CA ALA A 424 -11.57 -27.26 33.69
C ALA A 424 -11.52 -26.11 32.67
N GLU A 425 -11.35 -24.85 33.11
CA GLU A 425 -11.22 -23.69 32.22
C GLU A 425 -9.98 -23.79 31.31
N LYS A 426 -8.85 -24.27 31.86
CA LYS A 426 -7.63 -24.52 31.09
C LYS A 426 -7.78 -25.69 30.12
N ALA A 427 -8.51 -26.74 30.51
CA ALA A 427 -8.82 -27.88 29.65
C ALA A 427 -9.74 -27.46 28.50
N ALA A 428 -10.79 -26.68 28.76
CA ALA A 428 -11.70 -26.12 27.75
C ALA A 428 -10.96 -25.21 26.77
N LYS A 429 -10.06 -24.32 27.24
CA LYS A 429 -9.21 -23.49 26.36
C LYS A 429 -8.28 -24.33 25.49
N LYS A 430 -7.72 -25.43 26.01
CA LYS A 430 -6.89 -26.36 25.24
C LYS A 430 -7.71 -27.16 24.22
N GLN A 431 -8.89 -27.64 24.58
CA GLN A 431 -9.81 -28.34 23.68
C GLN A 431 -10.26 -27.43 22.52
N LYS A 432 -10.70 -26.20 22.80
CA LYS A 432 -11.03 -25.20 21.76
C LYS A 432 -9.85 -24.94 20.81
N GLN A 433 -8.63 -24.85 21.32
CA GLN A 433 -7.43 -24.71 20.47
C GLN A 433 -7.11 -25.96 19.65
N LEU A 434 -7.37 -27.16 20.18
CA LEU A 434 -7.15 -28.42 19.47
C LEU A 434 -8.18 -28.59 18.35
N ALA A 435 -9.46 -28.33 18.64
CA ALA A 435 -10.56 -28.36 17.67
C ALA A 435 -10.31 -27.37 16.53
N LEU A 436 -9.94 -26.12 16.84
CA LEU A 436 -9.57 -25.12 15.81
C LEU A 436 -8.38 -25.58 14.95
N LYS A 437 -7.39 -26.25 15.54
CA LYS A 437 -6.25 -26.81 14.80
C LYS A 437 -6.66 -27.99 13.91
N GLN A 438 -7.58 -28.84 14.37
CA GLN A 438 -8.11 -29.96 13.61
C GLN A 438 -8.96 -29.46 12.43
N ALA A 439 -9.92 -28.55 12.68
CA ALA A 439 -10.72 -27.90 11.63
C ALA A 439 -9.84 -27.22 10.56
N ARG A 440 -8.79 -26.48 10.98
CA ARG A 440 -7.82 -25.89 10.03
C ARG A 440 -7.06 -26.94 9.21
N LYS A 441 -6.69 -28.07 9.81
CA LYS A 441 -6.02 -29.17 9.09
C LYS A 441 -6.95 -29.83 8.09
N GLU A 442 -8.20 -30.07 8.49
CA GLU A 442 -9.22 -30.67 7.63
C GLU A 442 -9.57 -29.77 6.45
N LYS A 443 -9.85 -28.49 6.69
CA LYS A 443 -10.06 -27.48 5.65
C LYS A 443 -8.89 -27.40 4.66
N LYS A 444 -7.66 -27.48 5.18
CA LYS A 444 -6.46 -27.56 4.34
C LYS A 444 -6.37 -28.86 3.54
N ARG A 445 -6.83 -30.00 4.07
CA ARG A 445 -6.90 -31.26 3.32
C ARG A 445 -7.92 -31.15 2.18
N ARG A 446 -9.13 -30.65 2.47
CA ARG A 446 -10.20 -30.43 1.49
C ARG A 446 -9.78 -29.49 0.35
N ARG A 447 -9.21 -28.31 0.67
CA ARG A 447 -8.70 -27.36 -0.35
C ARG A 447 -7.55 -27.90 -1.21
N ASN A 448 -6.80 -28.88 -0.71
CA ASN A 448 -5.74 -29.55 -1.47
C ASN A 448 -6.26 -30.76 -2.26
N ASP A 449 -7.52 -31.15 -2.09
CA ASP A 449 -8.13 -32.18 -2.90
C ASP A 449 -8.35 -31.63 -4.32
N THR A 450 -7.87 -32.40 -5.28
CA THR A 450 -7.88 -32.06 -6.71
C THR A 450 -8.78 -33.02 -7.49
N LYS A 451 -9.43 -33.97 -6.81
CA LYS A 451 -10.37 -34.92 -7.39
C LYS A 451 -11.81 -34.52 -7.09
N ASN A 452 -12.13 -34.31 -5.82
CA ASN A 452 -13.47 -33.93 -5.37
C ASN A 452 -13.43 -32.49 -4.86
N TYR A 453 -13.89 -31.54 -5.68
CA TYR A 453 -14.04 -30.15 -5.25
C TYR A 453 -15.35 -30.02 -4.46
N GLN A 454 -15.29 -29.38 -3.30
CA GLN A 454 -16.44 -29.03 -2.48
C GLN A 454 -16.21 -27.61 -1.97
N MET A 455 -17.11 -26.70 -2.33
CA MET A 455 -17.11 -25.33 -1.81
C MET A 455 -18.07 -25.25 -0.62
N GLU A 456 -17.57 -24.75 0.50
CA GLU A 456 -18.36 -24.37 1.67
C GLU A 456 -18.21 -22.86 1.88
N PHE A 457 -19.31 -22.19 2.19
CA PHE A 457 -19.29 -20.78 2.53
C PHE A 457 -19.00 -20.59 4.00
N ASP A 458 -17.86 -19.97 4.32
CA ASP A 458 -17.60 -19.52 5.68
C ASP A 458 -18.34 -18.21 5.98
N ASP A 459 -18.61 -17.95 7.26
CA ASP A 459 -19.03 -16.63 7.72
C ASP A 459 -17.97 -15.57 7.34
N PRO A 460 -18.37 -14.45 6.71
CA PRO A 460 -17.45 -13.38 6.34
C PRO A 460 -16.72 -12.78 7.54
N GLU A 461 -15.43 -12.53 7.38
CA GLU A 461 -14.57 -11.91 8.39
C GLU A 461 -15.06 -10.50 8.77
N GLY A 462 -15.57 -9.75 7.79
CA GLY A 462 -16.08 -8.39 7.96
C GLY A 462 -17.48 -8.29 8.54
N LYS A 463 -18.18 -9.40 8.84
CA LYS A 463 -19.59 -9.39 9.28
C LYS A 463 -19.80 -8.63 10.60
N GLU A 464 -18.91 -8.84 11.57
CA GLU A 464 -18.94 -8.13 12.86
C GLU A 464 -18.68 -6.63 12.65
N LEU A 465 -17.66 -6.29 11.86
CA LEU A 465 -17.26 -4.92 11.55
C LEU A 465 -18.37 -4.15 10.81
N TYR A 466 -19.03 -4.81 9.86
CA TYR A 466 -20.19 -4.26 9.16
C TYR A 466 -21.35 -3.97 10.13
N ALA A 467 -21.67 -4.93 11.01
CA ALA A 467 -22.76 -4.76 11.97
C ALA A 467 -22.48 -3.63 12.97
N GLU A 468 -21.24 -3.49 13.44
CA GLU A 468 -20.81 -2.37 14.29
C GLU A 468 -20.91 -1.03 13.56
N GLY A 469 -20.35 -0.94 12.35
CA GLY A 469 -20.38 0.28 11.54
C GLY A 469 -21.82 0.72 11.20
N GLN A 470 -22.70 -0.23 10.89
CA GLN A 470 -24.12 0.04 10.63
C GLN A 470 -24.86 0.53 11.88
N LYS A 471 -24.60 -0.08 13.04
CA LYS A 471 -25.21 0.36 14.31
C LYS A 471 -24.77 1.78 14.66
N GLU A 472 -23.47 2.05 14.59
CA GLU A 472 -22.92 3.38 14.85
C GLU A 472 -23.46 4.42 13.87
N HIS A 473 -23.58 4.07 12.58
CA HIS A 473 -24.17 4.98 11.60
C HIS A 473 -25.63 5.30 11.90
N LYS A 474 -26.43 4.30 12.24
CA LYS A 474 -27.85 4.50 12.57
C LYS A 474 -28.06 5.31 13.85
N LEU A 475 -27.22 5.08 14.86
CA LEU A 475 -27.36 5.76 16.16
C LEU A 475 -26.81 7.19 16.14
N VAL A 476 -25.73 7.44 15.40
CA VAL A 476 -25.00 8.72 15.47
C VAL A 476 -25.24 9.60 14.25
N TRP A 477 -25.24 9.02 13.04
CA TRP A 477 -25.18 9.79 11.80
C TRP A 477 -26.54 9.97 11.11
N ASP A 478 -27.46 9.00 11.21
CA ASP A 478 -28.78 9.12 10.55
C ASP A 478 -29.63 10.28 11.11
N PHE A 479 -29.39 10.71 12.36
CA PHE A 479 -30.08 11.85 12.99
C PHE A 479 -29.41 13.21 12.73
N ARG A 480 -28.26 13.24 12.05
CA ARG A 480 -27.50 14.48 11.80
C ARG A 480 -27.59 14.86 10.32
N ASP A 481 -28.15 16.04 10.04
CA ASP A 481 -28.11 16.58 8.69
C ASP A 481 -26.72 17.11 8.35
N GLU A 482 -26.06 16.45 7.41
CA GLU A 482 -24.71 16.78 6.95
C GLU A 482 -24.66 18.11 6.20
N LEU A 483 -25.77 18.51 5.58
CA LEU A 483 -25.85 19.77 4.84
C LEU A 483 -25.72 20.99 5.77
N LEU A 484 -25.99 20.83 7.07
CA LEU A 484 -25.80 21.85 8.10
C LEU A 484 -24.34 22.02 8.53
N ASN A 485 -23.44 21.10 8.13
CA ASN A 485 -22.00 21.18 8.40
C ASN A 485 -21.20 21.11 7.09
N PRO A 486 -21.35 22.09 6.18
CA PRO A 486 -20.68 22.09 4.88
C PRO A 486 -19.16 22.21 4.99
N GLU A 487 -18.68 22.74 6.11
CA GLU A 487 -17.27 22.80 6.40
C GLU A 487 -16.71 21.43 6.78
N GLU A 488 -17.51 20.44 7.18
CA GLU A 488 -17.05 19.12 7.68
C GLU A 488 -16.24 19.20 8.99
N LYS A 489 -16.61 20.10 9.90
CA LYS A 489 -15.96 20.25 11.22
C LYS A 489 -16.31 19.06 12.13
N HIS A 490 -15.49 18.84 13.15
CA HIS A 490 -15.79 17.85 14.18
C HIS A 490 -16.92 18.34 15.08
N TYR A 491 -17.71 17.40 15.58
CA TYR A 491 -18.85 17.65 16.46
C TYR A 491 -18.39 17.64 17.92
N MET A 492 -18.51 18.81 18.58
CA MET A 492 -18.04 19.02 19.95
C MET A 492 -18.88 18.28 20.99
N ASP A 493 -20.18 18.16 20.78
CA ASP A 493 -21.10 17.39 21.63
C ASP A 493 -20.62 15.93 21.79
N ILE A 494 -20.30 15.26 20.68
CA ILE A 494 -19.76 13.88 20.71
C ILE A 494 -18.43 13.82 21.47
N ILE A 495 -17.56 14.82 21.29
CA ILE A 495 -16.27 14.87 22.00
C ILE A 495 -16.51 15.06 23.49
N THR A 496 -17.37 16.00 23.89
CA THR A 496 -17.64 16.30 25.29
C THR A 496 -18.17 15.07 26.02
N GLU A 497 -19.12 14.34 25.44
CA GLU A 497 -19.68 13.12 26.03
C GLU A 497 -18.62 12.02 26.20
N GLN A 498 -17.81 11.78 25.17
CA GLN A 498 -16.72 10.80 25.22
C GLN A 498 -15.65 11.16 26.25
N ARG A 499 -15.23 12.43 26.31
CA ARG A 499 -14.23 12.90 27.27
C ARG A 499 -14.75 12.93 28.69
N CYS A 500 -16.01 13.30 28.92
CA CYS A 500 -16.66 13.18 30.22
C CYS A 500 -16.64 11.73 30.73
N TYR A 501 -16.98 10.77 29.87
CA TYR A 501 -16.94 9.36 30.24
C TYR A 501 -15.50 8.85 30.53
N GLU A 502 -14.52 9.23 29.71
CA GLU A 502 -13.12 8.86 29.94
C GLU A 502 -12.57 9.47 31.23
N VAL A 503 -12.82 10.76 31.47
CA VAL A 503 -12.43 11.47 32.70
C VAL A 503 -13.10 10.83 33.90
N GLN A 504 -14.38 10.45 33.81
CA GLN A 504 -15.07 9.72 34.88
C GLN A 504 -14.36 8.42 35.25
N LEU A 505 -13.90 7.64 34.27
CA LEU A 505 -13.13 6.41 34.52
C LEU A 505 -11.73 6.66 35.07
N GLU A 506 -11.07 7.75 34.66
CA GLU A 506 -9.76 8.16 35.18
C GLU A 506 -9.88 8.65 36.63
N MET A 507 -10.82 9.55 36.92
CA MET A 507 -11.07 10.10 38.25
C MET A 507 -11.52 9.00 39.22
N ARG A 508 -12.40 8.08 38.79
CA ARG A 508 -12.83 6.95 39.62
C ARG A 508 -11.67 6.09 40.10
N LYS A 509 -10.63 5.87 39.28
CA LYS A 509 -9.43 5.13 39.73
C LYS A 509 -8.67 5.87 40.82
N ILE A 510 -8.57 7.19 40.70
CA ILE A 510 -7.90 8.06 41.69
C ILE A 510 -8.70 8.03 43.00
N VAL A 511 -10.01 8.26 42.94
CA VAL A 511 -10.90 8.18 44.10
C VAL A 511 -10.87 6.79 44.72
N ASP A 512 -10.86 5.71 43.93
CA ASP A 512 -10.78 4.35 44.45
C ASP A 512 -9.49 4.10 45.25
N GLU A 513 -8.35 4.67 44.81
CA GLU A 513 -7.10 4.61 45.56
C GLU A 513 -7.17 5.41 46.87
N MET A 514 -7.80 6.59 46.86
CA MET A 514 -8.02 7.41 48.06
C MET A 514 -8.95 6.71 49.05
N MET A 515 -10.10 6.18 48.60
CA MET A 515 -11.09 5.52 49.44
C MET A 515 -10.58 4.21 50.07
N ARG A 516 -9.62 3.52 49.43
CA ARG A 516 -8.95 2.36 50.04
C ARG A 516 -8.10 2.77 51.25
N LEU A 517 -7.45 3.93 51.18
CA LEU A 517 -6.69 4.46 52.32
C LEU A 517 -7.64 4.90 53.44
N GLU A 518 -8.77 5.54 53.10
CA GLU A 518 -9.82 5.86 54.08
C GLU A 518 -10.37 4.60 54.76
N LEU A 519 -10.66 3.53 54.00
CA LEU A 519 -11.11 2.24 54.55
C LEU A 519 -10.07 1.61 55.51
N GLU A 520 -8.77 1.70 55.20
CA GLU A 520 -7.71 1.23 56.09
C GLU A 520 -7.71 2.01 57.41
N LEU A 521 -7.85 3.34 57.34
CA LEU A 521 -7.94 4.21 58.51
C LEU A 521 -9.18 3.91 59.37
N LEU A 522 -10.35 3.73 58.74
CA LEU A 522 -11.61 3.39 59.41
C LEU A 522 -11.53 2.02 60.09
N ASN A 523 -10.91 1.02 59.45
CA ASN A 523 -10.69 -0.29 60.06
C ASN A 523 -9.72 -0.23 61.24
N ASP A 524 -8.68 0.61 61.16
CA ASP A 524 -7.75 0.84 62.26
C ASP A 524 -8.43 1.53 63.45
N ALA A 525 -9.33 2.50 63.21
CA ALA A 525 -10.14 3.14 64.24
C ALA A 525 -11.09 2.14 64.90
N LEU A 526 -11.85 1.36 64.11
CA LEU A 526 -12.75 0.33 64.59
C LEU A 526 -12.01 -0.76 65.41
N ALA A 527 -10.76 -1.07 65.06
CA ALA A 527 -9.92 -1.98 65.84
C ALA A 527 -9.55 -1.41 67.22
N ARG A 528 -9.28 -0.09 67.30
CA ARG A 528 -9.02 0.62 68.56
C ARG A 528 -10.26 0.63 69.45
N ASP A 529 -11.43 0.96 68.91
CA ASP A 529 -12.70 0.99 69.66
C ASP A 529 -13.10 -0.38 70.21
N ARG A 530 -12.74 -1.46 69.50
CA ARG A 530 -12.97 -2.85 69.94
C ARG A 530 -11.91 -3.36 70.94
N ASN A 531 -11.03 -2.51 71.48
CA ASN A 531 -9.92 -2.89 72.36
C ASN A 531 -9.06 -4.04 71.82
N LYS A 532 -8.95 -4.17 70.49
CA LYS A 532 -8.01 -5.10 69.85
C LYS A 532 -6.73 -4.33 69.56
N LYS A 533 -5.59 -4.79 70.09
CA LYS A 533 -4.28 -4.18 69.79
C LYS A 533 -4.16 -3.95 68.27
N PRO A 534 -3.85 -2.72 67.82
CA PRO A 534 -3.58 -2.50 66.41
C PRO A 534 -2.44 -3.42 66.00
N LYS A 535 -2.61 -4.18 64.92
CA LYS A 535 -1.48 -4.87 64.32
C LYS A 535 -0.54 -3.80 63.78
N LYS A 536 0.42 -3.34 64.59
CA LYS A 536 1.53 -2.50 64.16
C LYS A 536 2.08 -3.06 62.86
N GLY A 537 1.80 -2.34 61.76
CA GLY A 537 2.45 -2.56 60.50
C GLY A 537 3.96 -2.45 60.73
N LYS A 538 4.70 -3.48 60.34
CA LYS A 538 6.15 -3.40 60.19
C LYS A 538 6.49 -2.32 59.16
N LYS A 539 6.66 -1.07 59.60
CA LYS A 539 7.61 -0.16 58.96
C LYS A 539 9.01 -0.74 59.21
N GLY A 540 9.77 -0.93 58.14
CA GLY A 540 11.13 -1.49 58.21
C GLY A 540 11.28 -2.92 57.66
N LYS A 541 10.79 -3.18 56.44
CA LYS A 541 11.53 -4.11 55.55
C LYS A 541 11.77 -3.40 54.24
N LYS A 542 13.07 -3.18 53.95
CA LYS A 542 13.65 -2.88 52.63
C LYS A 542 12.65 -3.15 51.52
N LYS A 543 12.38 -2.13 50.68
CA LYS A 543 11.80 -2.30 49.33
C LYS A 543 12.56 -3.43 48.63
N LYS A 544 12.09 -4.67 48.81
CA LYS A 544 12.46 -5.80 47.98
C LYS A 544 11.82 -5.42 46.66
N LYS A 545 12.65 -4.89 45.73
CA LYS A 545 12.28 -4.59 44.33
C LYS A 545 11.16 -5.54 43.97
N LYS A 546 9.95 -5.01 43.68
CA LYS A 546 8.87 -5.77 43.05
C LYS A 546 9.55 -6.53 41.92
N ARG A 547 9.84 -7.83 42.11
CA ARG A 547 10.11 -8.73 40.97
C ARG A 547 8.79 -8.63 40.25
N LYS A 548 8.78 -7.82 39.17
CA LYS A 548 7.75 -7.84 38.14
C LYS A 548 7.37 -9.31 38.04
N ARG A 549 6.15 -9.66 38.46
CA ARG A 549 5.58 -10.96 38.11
C ARG A 549 5.81 -11.01 36.61
N LYS A 550 6.72 -11.89 36.17
CA LYS A 550 6.80 -12.29 34.77
C LYS A 550 5.49 -13.03 34.52
N GLY A 551 4.40 -12.27 34.41
CA GLY A 551 3.39 -12.57 33.42
C GLY A 551 4.18 -12.89 32.17
N LYS A 552 3.99 -14.10 31.67
CA LYS A 552 4.74 -14.73 30.59
C LYS A 552 4.87 -13.68 29.47
N LYS A 553 5.97 -12.91 29.46
CA LYS A 553 6.24 -11.92 28.41
C LYS A 553 6.47 -12.78 27.18
N ARG A 554 5.41 -12.97 26.40
CA ARG A 554 5.48 -13.50 25.06
C ARG A 554 6.09 -12.40 24.21
N GLY A 555 7.40 -12.25 24.31
CA GLY A 555 8.19 -11.24 23.61
C GLY A 555 9.63 -11.34 24.09
N GLY A 556 10.58 -11.38 23.15
CA GLY A 556 12.01 -11.34 23.48
C GLY A 556 12.35 -10.11 24.32
N LYS A 557 13.45 -10.16 25.08
CA LYS A 557 13.98 -8.96 25.76
C LYS A 557 14.31 -7.94 24.66
N ASP A 558 13.68 -6.77 24.67
CA ASP A 558 13.99 -5.72 23.70
C ASP A 558 15.42 -5.24 23.89
N LEU A 559 16.22 -5.21 22.82
CA LEU A 559 17.63 -4.82 22.87
C LEU A 559 17.80 -3.29 22.91
N THR A 560 16.73 -2.53 22.65
CA THR A 560 16.72 -1.07 22.44
C THR A 560 15.72 -0.35 23.33
N ALA A 561 15.49 -0.86 24.55
CA ALA A 561 14.50 -0.28 25.46
C ALA A 561 14.89 1.11 25.95
N ASP A 562 16.19 1.41 26.01
CA ASP A 562 16.73 2.65 26.58
C ASP A 562 16.90 3.78 25.53
N ARG A 563 16.57 3.53 24.25
CA ARG A 563 16.74 4.49 23.14
C ARG A 563 15.39 5.02 22.62
N THR A 564 15.34 6.30 22.29
CA THR A 564 14.17 7.01 21.74
C THR A 564 13.83 6.54 20.32
N THR A 565 12.56 6.64 19.92
CA THR A 565 12.11 6.24 18.57
C THR A 565 12.75 7.04 17.45
N GLU A 566 13.04 8.32 17.71
CA GLU A 566 13.67 9.24 16.75
C GLU A 566 15.14 8.87 16.47
N ASP A 567 15.94 8.57 17.49
CA ASP A 567 17.30 8.02 17.36
C ASP A 567 17.33 6.73 16.52
N LEU A 568 16.41 5.80 16.80
CA LEU A 568 16.30 4.55 16.03
C LEU A 568 15.90 4.79 14.57
N PHE A 569 15.08 5.80 14.32
CA PHE A 569 14.67 6.17 12.97
C PHE A 569 15.83 6.79 12.19
N GLN A 570 16.54 7.75 12.81
CA GLN A 570 17.71 8.41 12.22
C GLN A 570 18.83 7.40 11.92
N GLU A 571 19.13 6.47 12.83
CA GLU A 571 20.16 5.43 12.62
C GLU A 571 19.84 4.57 11.37
N LEU A 572 18.57 4.27 11.11
CA LEU A 572 18.18 3.49 9.93
C LEU A 572 18.20 4.31 8.63
N ILE A 573 17.99 5.62 8.71
CA ILE A 573 18.12 6.57 7.59
C ILE A 573 19.59 6.76 7.24
N ASP A 574 20.45 7.01 8.22
CA ASP A 574 21.89 7.22 8.02
C ASP A 574 22.54 5.96 7.41
N ASN A 575 22.06 4.78 7.80
CA ASN A 575 22.46 3.52 7.21
C ASN A 575 21.80 3.22 5.84
N GLY A 576 20.97 4.11 5.29
CA GLY A 576 20.28 3.94 4.01
C GLY A 576 19.35 2.72 3.93
N ILE A 577 18.90 2.20 5.08
CA ILE A 577 17.92 1.11 5.15
C ILE A 577 16.52 1.68 4.92
N ILE A 578 16.22 2.84 5.50
CA ILE A 578 15.01 3.61 5.17
C ILE A 578 15.36 4.54 4.03
N ARG A 579 14.63 4.43 2.91
CA ARG A 579 14.85 5.26 1.72
C ARG A 579 13.55 5.76 1.12
N LEU A 580 13.63 6.89 0.42
CA LEU A 580 12.55 7.38 -0.42
C LEU A 580 12.47 6.59 -1.73
N TYR A 581 11.31 6.64 -2.38
CA TYR A 581 11.03 5.98 -3.65
C TYR A 581 10.34 6.96 -4.61
N PRO A 582 10.53 6.82 -5.94
CA PRO A 582 9.84 7.66 -6.91
C PRO A 582 8.33 7.37 -6.88
N LYS A 583 7.53 8.43 -7.06
CA LYS A 583 6.08 8.31 -7.19
C LYS A 583 5.76 7.69 -8.54
N THR A 584 5.09 6.55 -8.55
CA THR A 584 4.66 5.85 -9.78
C THR A 584 3.26 5.27 -9.57
N ARG A 585 2.40 5.32 -10.58
CA ARG A 585 1.04 4.74 -10.53
C ARG A 585 1.03 3.33 -11.12
N LEU A 586 0.01 2.52 -10.79
CA LEU A 586 -0.18 1.20 -11.40
C LEU A 586 -0.43 1.28 -12.91
N ASP A 587 -1.08 2.36 -13.36
CA ASP A 587 -1.39 2.65 -14.76
C ASP A 587 -0.13 2.76 -15.65
N GLU A 588 1.01 3.19 -15.08
CA GLU A 588 2.28 3.26 -15.80
C GLU A 588 2.80 1.88 -16.22
N PHE A 589 2.32 0.81 -15.58
CA PHE A 589 2.57 -0.56 -16.03
C PHE A 589 1.58 -0.94 -17.14
N VAL A 590 1.91 -0.49 -18.35
CA VAL A 590 1.09 -0.71 -19.55
C VAL A 590 1.05 -2.19 -19.91
N GLY A 591 -0.15 -2.69 -20.18
CA GLY A 591 -0.42 -4.07 -20.60
C GLY A 591 -1.91 -4.30 -20.76
N ASP A 592 -2.29 -5.14 -21.72
CA ASP A 592 -3.68 -5.52 -21.99
C ASP A 592 -4.11 -6.69 -21.09
N MET A 593 -5.41 -6.77 -20.84
CA MET A 593 -6.05 -7.91 -20.19
C MET A 593 -6.24 -9.05 -21.19
N SER A 594 -6.41 -10.27 -20.67
CA SER A 594 -6.82 -11.37 -21.53
C SER A 594 -8.35 -11.42 -21.68
N TYR A 595 -8.85 -11.38 -22.91
CA TYR A 595 -10.28 -11.59 -23.22
C TYR A 595 -10.65 -13.03 -23.60
N LYS A 596 -9.68 -13.86 -24.02
CA LYS A 596 -9.95 -15.24 -24.50
C LYS A 596 -9.73 -16.30 -23.43
N ASN A 597 -9.03 -15.96 -22.34
CA ASN A 597 -8.57 -16.98 -21.39
C ASN A 597 -9.71 -17.66 -20.61
N TYR A 598 -10.88 -17.05 -20.50
CA TYR A 598 -12.05 -17.73 -19.95
C TYR A 598 -12.45 -18.90 -20.84
N GLU A 599 -12.70 -18.67 -22.13
CA GLU A 599 -13.02 -19.72 -23.12
C GLU A 599 -11.94 -20.80 -23.22
N LEU A 600 -10.67 -20.39 -23.25
CA LEU A 600 -9.54 -21.33 -23.33
C LEU A 600 -9.41 -22.26 -22.11
N ARG A 601 -10.01 -21.91 -20.97
CA ARG A 601 -10.08 -22.82 -19.81
C ARG A 601 -11.10 -23.95 -20.02
N PHE A 602 -12.09 -23.75 -20.90
CA PHE A 602 -13.02 -24.80 -21.34
C PHE A 602 -12.37 -25.70 -22.38
N ASP A 603 -11.57 -25.12 -23.28
CA ASP A 603 -10.82 -25.86 -24.29
C ASP A 603 -9.71 -26.76 -23.72
N GLU A 604 -9.36 -27.74 -24.53
CA GLU A 604 -9.12 -29.09 -24.06
C GLU A 604 -7.73 -29.40 -23.48
N TYR A 605 -6.76 -28.47 -23.45
CA TYR A 605 -5.36 -28.88 -23.19
C TYR A 605 -4.40 -27.94 -22.44
N LEU A 606 -4.73 -26.69 -22.13
CA LEU A 606 -3.76 -25.83 -21.43
C LEU A 606 -4.46 -24.73 -20.65
N GLU A 607 -4.07 -24.55 -19.38
CA GLU A 607 -4.47 -23.34 -18.67
C GLU A 607 -3.72 -22.17 -19.32
N PRO A 608 -4.43 -21.21 -19.93
CA PRO A 608 -3.81 -20.24 -20.80
C PRO A 608 -2.87 -19.31 -20.02
N PRO A 609 -1.80 -18.83 -20.66
CA PRO A 609 -0.87 -17.90 -20.02
C PRO A 609 -1.59 -16.58 -19.68
N ALA A 610 -1.28 -16.02 -18.52
CA ALA A 610 -1.76 -14.69 -18.17
C ALA A 610 -1.15 -13.63 -19.09
N CYS A 611 -1.84 -12.51 -19.25
CA CYS A 611 -1.36 -11.31 -19.94
C CYS A 611 -0.77 -10.30 -18.95
N LEU A 612 -0.10 -9.27 -19.48
CA LEU A 612 0.55 -8.27 -18.63
C LEU A 612 -0.47 -7.45 -17.81
N GLY A 613 -1.65 -7.14 -18.35
CA GLY A 613 -2.70 -6.42 -17.61
C GLY A 613 -3.18 -7.15 -16.36
N ASP A 614 -3.29 -8.49 -16.43
CA ASP A 614 -3.76 -9.33 -15.30
C ASP A 614 -2.86 -9.18 -14.04
N VAL A 615 -1.60 -8.77 -14.22
CA VAL A 615 -0.63 -8.55 -13.15
C VAL A 615 -1.06 -7.40 -12.23
N ARG A 616 -1.67 -6.34 -12.77
CA ARG A 616 -2.08 -5.15 -11.98
C ARG A 616 -3.14 -5.52 -10.95
N GLN A 617 -4.19 -6.22 -11.38
CA GLN A 617 -5.24 -6.70 -10.49
C GLN A 617 -4.70 -7.64 -9.42
N ALA A 618 -3.83 -8.58 -9.79
CA ALA A 618 -3.21 -9.50 -8.84
C ALA A 618 -2.39 -8.77 -7.77
N ILE A 619 -1.72 -7.66 -8.14
CA ILE A 619 -0.97 -6.82 -7.20
C ILE A 619 -1.91 -6.03 -6.28
N ALA A 620 -2.96 -5.41 -6.81
CA ALA A 620 -3.93 -4.65 -6.02
C ALA A 620 -4.56 -5.53 -4.93
N MET A 621 -5.01 -6.73 -5.31
CA MET A 621 -5.68 -7.68 -4.42
C MET A 621 -4.74 -8.34 -3.40
N ASN A 622 -3.50 -8.67 -3.78
CA ASN A 622 -2.58 -9.36 -2.88
C ASN A 622 -1.77 -8.43 -1.97
N CYS A 623 -1.53 -7.18 -2.38
CA CYS A 623 -0.64 -6.24 -1.67
C CYS A 623 -1.31 -4.96 -1.21
N ILE A 624 -1.92 -4.20 -2.12
CA ILE A 624 -2.32 -2.83 -1.83
C ILE A 624 -3.52 -2.81 -0.88
N LEU A 625 -4.64 -3.46 -1.26
CA LEU A 625 -5.84 -3.50 -0.43
C LEU A 625 -5.58 -4.14 0.94
N PRO A 626 -4.86 -5.28 1.08
CA PRO A 626 -4.58 -5.87 2.39
C PRO A 626 -3.74 -5.00 3.32
N LEU A 627 -2.90 -4.10 2.78
CA LEU A 627 -2.10 -3.16 3.57
C LEU A 627 -2.90 -1.91 3.96
N GLY A 628 -3.93 -1.55 3.18
CA GLY A 628 -4.85 -0.46 3.48
C GLY A 628 -5.83 -0.74 4.62
N LEU A 629 -6.13 -2.00 4.91
CA LEU A 629 -7.03 -2.43 5.98
C LEU A 629 -6.40 -2.31 7.38
N GLU A 630 -7.19 -1.92 8.39
CA GLU A 630 -6.76 -1.94 9.79
C GLU A 630 -6.60 -3.37 10.30
N VAL A 631 -7.70 -4.11 10.31
CA VAL A 631 -7.78 -5.48 10.83
C VAL A 631 -7.97 -6.44 9.67
N CYS A 632 -7.04 -7.39 9.52
CA CYS A 632 -7.16 -8.44 8.51
C CYS A 632 -6.46 -9.72 8.97
N LYS A 633 -7.24 -10.71 9.40
CA LYS A 633 -6.77 -12.03 9.87
C LYS A 633 -5.99 -12.77 8.77
N THR A 634 -6.31 -12.52 7.50
CA THR A 634 -5.72 -13.18 6.33
C THR A 634 -4.75 -12.29 5.53
N ARG A 635 -4.10 -11.29 6.15
CA ARG A 635 -3.12 -10.41 5.46
C ARG A 635 -1.96 -11.20 4.85
N THR A 636 -1.60 -10.86 3.61
CA THR A 636 -0.43 -11.42 2.92
C THR A 636 0.84 -10.94 3.61
N LYS A 637 1.61 -11.84 4.22
CA LYS A 637 2.82 -11.46 4.97
C LYS A 637 4.05 -11.33 4.09
N SER A 638 4.07 -12.08 2.99
CA SER A 638 5.22 -12.15 2.11
C SER A 638 4.81 -12.44 0.66
N MET A 639 5.28 -11.61 -0.25
CA MET A 639 5.06 -11.74 -1.69
C MET A 639 6.37 -11.59 -2.45
N ILE A 640 6.52 -12.35 -3.54
CA ILE A 640 7.62 -12.17 -4.49
C ILE A 640 7.08 -11.96 -5.90
N ILE A 641 7.63 -10.96 -6.59
CA ILE A 641 7.39 -10.70 -8.01
C ILE A 641 8.58 -11.28 -8.80
N VAL A 642 8.28 -12.20 -9.71
CA VAL A 642 9.24 -12.91 -10.53
C VAL A 642 8.97 -12.57 -11.98
N GLY A 643 10.01 -12.31 -12.76
CA GLY A 643 9.89 -12.03 -14.19
C GLY A 643 11.27 -11.90 -14.83
N THR A 644 11.31 -11.72 -16.14
CA THR A 644 12.55 -11.52 -16.88
C THR A 644 13.27 -10.23 -16.48
N ARG A 645 14.51 -10.03 -16.97
CA ARG A 645 15.19 -8.74 -16.79
C ARG A 645 14.42 -7.68 -17.58
N GLN A 646 14.34 -6.45 -17.04
CA GLN A 646 13.63 -5.32 -17.66
C GLN A 646 12.11 -5.54 -17.93
N SER A 647 11.46 -6.47 -17.22
CA SER A 647 10.01 -6.71 -17.36
C SER A 647 9.11 -5.77 -16.54
N GLY A 648 9.60 -4.58 -16.13
CA GLY A 648 8.81 -3.62 -15.33
C GLY A 648 8.63 -3.94 -13.83
N LYS A 649 9.30 -4.96 -13.29
CA LYS A 649 9.18 -5.36 -11.86
C LYS A 649 9.41 -4.22 -10.86
N LYS A 650 10.40 -3.36 -11.15
CA LYS A 650 10.74 -2.22 -10.28
C LYS A 650 9.65 -1.14 -10.31
N ILE A 651 9.03 -0.90 -11.47
CA ILE A 651 7.88 0.00 -11.62
C ILE A 651 6.72 -0.52 -10.79
N LEU A 652 6.42 -1.82 -10.88
CA LEU A 652 5.38 -2.45 -10.06
C LEU A 652 5.65 -2.33 -8.55
N ALA A 653 6.90 -2.53 -8.09
CA ALA A 653 7.22 -2.31 -6.69
C ALA A 653 7.06 -0.86 -6.25
N ASN A 654 7.53 0.11 -7.05
CA ASN A 654 7.36 1.53 -6.76
C ASN A 654 5.87 1.94 -6.75
N ALA A 655 5.04 1.33 -7.61
CA ALA A 655 3.61 1.54 -7.65
C ALA A 655 2.94 1.02 -6.37
N ILE A 656 3.36 -0.15 -5.87
CA ILE A 656 2.90 -0.67 -4.56
C ILE A 656 3.30 0.30 -3.44
N PHE A 657 4.54 0.82 -3.44
CA PHE A 657 4.99 1.76 -2.40
C PHE A 657 4.17 3.05 -2.41
N THR A 658 3.93 3.60 -3.60
CA THR A 658 3.17 4.83 -3.81
C THR A 658 1.71 4.67 -3.37
N ALA A 659 1.03 3.60 -3.83
CA ALA A 659 -0.38 3.36 -3.51
C ALA A 659 -0.61 3.09 -2.02
N THR A 660 0.31 2.37 -1.36
CA THR A 660 0.19 2.06 0.09
C THR A 660 0.70 3.17 0.99
N ARG A 661 1.33 4.22 0.44
CA ARG A 661 2.01 5.31 1.18
C ARG A 661 2.93 4.78 2.29
N CYS A 662 3.60 3.65 2.04
CA CYS A 662 4.34 2.93 3.08
C CYS A 662 5.71 3.53 3.39
N VAL A 663 6.27 3.22 4.56
CA VAL A 663 7.71 3.40 4.82
C VAL A 663 8.48 2.19 4.28
N LEU A 664 9.46 2.47 3.40
CA LEU A 664 10.24 1.46 2.72
C LEU A 664 11.51 1.12 3.52
N PHE A 665 11.67 -0.14 3.89
CA PHE A 665 12.90 -0.69 4.46
C PHE A 665 13.60 -1.54 3.40
N ASP A 666 14.68 -1.04 2.81
CA ASP A 666 15.49 -1.75 1.84
C ASP A 666 16.47 -2.71 2.53
N LEU A 667 16.18 -4.00 2.41
CA LEU A 667 17.00 -5.11 2.91
C LEU A 667 17.75 -5.84 1.80
N SER A 668 17.98 -5.16 0.67
CA SER A 668 18.75 -5.72 -0.44
C SER A 668 20.18 -6.05 -0.01
N PRO A 669 20.78 -7.15 -0.52
CA PRO A 669 22.15 -7.53 -0.18
C PRO A 669 23.20 -6.44 -0.45
N SER A 670 22.98 -5.61 -1.46
CA SER A 670 23.84 -4.46 -1.77
C SER A 670 23.82 -3.39 -0.69
N VAL A 671 22.66 -3.14 -0.06
CA VAL A 671 22.50 -2.11 0.97
C VAL A 671 23.05 -2.59 2.30
N ILE A 672 22.93 -3.89 2.60
CA ILE A 672 23.33 -4.48 3.89
C ILE A 672 24.80 -4.90 3.95
N ALA A 673 25.48 -4.96 2.80
CA ALA A 673 26.91 -5.26 2.74
C ALA A 673 27.71 -4.33 3.68
N GLY A 674 28.55 -4.90 4.54
CA GLY A 674 29.38 -4.15 5.51
C GLY A 674 28.63 -3.56 6.71
N LYS A 675 27.29 -3.48 6.70
CA LYS A 675 26.52 -2.85 7.79
C LYS A 675 26.22 -3.82 8.93
N TYR A 676 26.27 -3.31 10.17
CA TYR A 676 26.05 -4.07 11.41
C TYR A 676 26.81 -5.40 11.44
N PRO A 677 28.16 -5.43 11.33
CA PRO A 677 28.94 -6.67 11.19
C PRO A 677 28.63 -7.70 12.29
N GLU A 678 28.99 -8.96 12.04
CA GLU A 678 28.77 -10.10 12.94
C GLU A 678 27.33 -10.62 13.06
N LYS A 679 27.16 -11.70 13.84
CA LYS A 679 25.85 -12.30 14.15
C LYS A 679 25.04 -11.44 15.11
N ALA A 680 25.69 -10.81 16.10
CA ALA A 680 25.05 -9.94 17.07
C ALA A 680 24.49 -8.67 16.41
N GLY A 681 25.28 -8.03 15.54
CA GLY A 681 24.84 -6.90 14.72
C GLY A 681 23.65 -7.24 13.83
N LEU A 682 23.64 -8.42 13.19
CA LEU A 682 22.48 -8.87 12.41
C LEU A 682 21.21 -9.06 13.28
N VAL A 683 21.36 -9.57 14.51
CA VAL A 683 20.24 -9.65 15.45
C VAL A 683 19.72 -8.27 15.79
N MET A 684 20.61 -7.31 16.06
CA MET A 684 20.25 -5.92 16.34
C MET A 684 19.51 -5.29 15.16
N LEU A 685 20.06 -5.37 13.94
CA LEU A 685 19.43 -4.89 12.72
C LEU A 685 18.03 -5.46 12.55
N THR A 686 17.86 -6.79 12.71
CA THR A 686 16.53 -7.40 12.58
C THR A 686 15.56 -6.96 13.66
N HIS A 687 16.05 -6.65 14.87
CA HIS A 687 15.22 -6.13 15.95
C HIS A 687 14.82 -4.67 15.67
N LEU A 688 15.75 -3.82 15.25
CA LEU A 688 15.53 -2.42 14.85
C LEU A 688 14.50 -2.32 13.73
N VAL A 689 14.73 -3.02 12.62
CA VAL A 689 13.83 -3.02 11.47
C VAL A 689 12.43 -3.50 11.87
N MET A 690 12.30 -4.57 12.65
CA MET A 690 10.98 -5.06 13.06
C MET A 690 10.28 -4.16 14.09
N LYS A 691 11.03 -3.49 14.98
CA LYS A 691 10.47 -2.52 15.93
C LYS A 691 9.96 -1.29 15.18
N MET A 692 10.80 -0.72 14.31
CA MET A 692 10.45 0.48 13.53
C MET A 692 9.35 0.20 12.50
N ALA A 693 9.39 -0.93 11.79
CA ALA A 693 8.34 -1.29 10.84
C ALA A 693 6.96 -1.45 11.51
N ARG A 694 6.91 -1.78 12.82
CA ARG A 694 5.65 -1.83 13.57
C ARG A 694 5.16 -0.47 14.04
N ILE A 695 6.06 0.47 14.31
CA ILE A 695 5.71 1.83 14.72
C ILE A 695 5.26 2.63 13.48
N LEU A 696 5.98 2.49 12.36
CA LEU A 696 5.78 3.24 11.11
C LEU A 696 4.77 2.59 10.14
N GLN A 697 3.81 1.82 10.65
CA GLN A 697 2.83 1.10 9.82
C GLN A 697 1.93 2.06 9.01
N PRO A 698 1.72 1.85 7.70
CA PRO A 698 2.12 0.70 6.90
C PRO A 698 3.60 0.72 6.49
N SER A 699 4.26 -0.44 6.56
CA SER A 699 5.70 -0.57 6.26
C SER A 699 5.97 -1.78 5.35
N ILE A 700 6.83 -1.60 4.35
CA ILE A 700 7.22 -2.68 3.43
C ILE A 700 8.71 -2.97 3.58
N LEU A 701 9.02 -4.24 3.87
CA LEU A 701 10.38 -4.76 3.86
C LEU A 701 10.69 -5.22 2.44
N TYR A 702 11.61 -4.55 1.76
CA TYR A 702 11.90 -4.78 0.34
C TYR A 702 13.24 -5.48 0.14
N ILE A 703 13.29 -6.43 -0.79
CA ILE A 703 14.53 -7.11 -1.20
C ILE A 703 14.61 -7.14 -2.73
N ASP A 704 15.53 -6.35 -3.30
CA ASP A 704 15.93 -6.47 -4.70
C ASP A 704 16.87 -7.68 -4.88
N GLY A 705 16.61 -8.49 -5.89
CA GLY A 705 17.35 -9.74 -6.15
C GLY A 705 17.19 -10.76 -5.01
N ALA A 706 15.95 -11.11 -4.67
CA ALA A 706 15.64 -12.08 -3.61
C ALA A 706 16.36 -13.43 -3.77
N GLU A 707 16.69 -13.85 -5.00
CA GLU A 707 17.49 -15.03 -5.30
C GLU A 707 18.89 -15.01 -4.65
N LYS A 708 19.48 -13.82 -4.52
CA LYS A 708 20.83 -13.61 -3.97
C LYS A 708 20.90 -14.06 -2.52
N THR A 709 19.88 -13.70 -1.74
CA THR A 709 19.77 -14.08 -0.33
C THR A 709 19.70 -15.60 -0.10
N PHE A 710 19.35 -16.36 -1.15
CA PHE A 710 19.17 -17.80 -1.10
C PHE A 710 20.06 -18.56 -2.09
N TYR A 711 21.18 -18.01 -2.57
CA TYR A 711 22.02 -18.68 -3.56
C TYR A 711 22.37 -20.14 -3.20
N LYS A 712 22.37 -21.03 -4.18
CA LYS A 712 22.96 -22.38 -4.05
C LYS A 712 24.48 -22.24 -3.93
N LYS A 713 25.12 -21.79 -5.01
CA LYS A 713 26.54 -21.41 -5.10
C LYS A 713 26.61 -19.88 -5.29
N VAL A 714 27.45 -19.21 -4.52
CA VAL A 714 27.62 -17.75 -4.60
C VAL A 714 28.59 -17.46 -5.76
N PRO A 715 28.23 -16.61 -6.73
CA PRO A 715 29.16 -16.16 -7.77
C PRO A 715 30.38 -15.45 -7.14
N PRO A 716 31.60 -15.62 -7.67
CA PRO A 716 32.81 -15.04 -7.07
C PRO A 716 32.75 -13.51 -7.01
N ALA A 717 32.18 -12.86 -8.02
CA ALA A 717 32.00 -11.40 -8.08
C ALA A 717 31.12 -10.84 -6.95
N GLU A 718 30.19 -11.64 -6.41
CA GLU A 718 29.25 -11.19 -5.36
C GLU A 718 29.65 -11.70 -3.97
N LYS A 719 30.85 -12.29 -3.82
CA LYS A 719 31.31 -12.88 -2.55
C LYS A 719 31.55 -11.81 -1.48
N SER A 720 32.04 -10.64 -1.87
CA SER A 720 32.27 -9.47 -0.99
C SER A 720 30.98 -8.93 -0.35
N LEU A 721 29.83 -9.15 -0.99
CA LEU A 721 28.52 -8.67 -0.52
C LEU A 721 27.88 -9.57 0.56
N GLU A 722 28.49 -10.71 0.90
CA GLU A 722 27.96 -11.72 1.83
C GLU A 722 26.44 -12.02 1.68
N PRO A 723 25.93 -12.33 0.48
CA PRO A 723 24.49 -12.27 0.20
C PRO A 723 23.66 -13.28 1.02
N LYS A 724 24.25 -14.40 1.47
CA LYS A 724 23.57 -15.44 2.26
C LYS A 724 23.28 -15.05 3.72
N ARG A 725 23.79 -13.91 4.19
CA ARG A 725 23.75 -13.47 5.60
C ARG A 725 22.33 -13.39 6.17
N LEU A 726 21.40 -12.76 5.44
CA LEU A 726 20.02 -12.57 5.87
C LEU A 726 19.12 -13.80 5.71
N GLY A 727 19.40 -14.69 4.75
CA GLY A 727 18.45 -15.71 4.31
C GLY A 727 17.91 -16.64 5.41
N LYS A 728 18.74 -16.98 6.42
CA LYS A 728 18.31 -17.81 7.58
C LYS A 728 17.43 -17.05 8.57
N VAL A 729 17.60 -15.72 8.65
CA VAL A 729 16.95 -14.86 9.65
C VAL A 729 15.59 -14.37 9.18
N LEU A 730 15.44 -14.07 7.88
CA LEU A 730 14.20 -13.54 7.28
C LEU A 730 12.96 -14.36 7.66
N LEU A 731 12.99 -15.68 7.44
CA LEU A 731 11.83 -16.54 7.72
C LEU A 731 11.50 -16.63 9.21
N LYS A 732 12.53 -16.79 10.07
CA LYS A 732 12.31 -17.08 11.49
C LYS A 732 12.02 -15.83 12.32
N LYS A 733 12.74 -14.73 12.05
CA LYS A 733 12.66 -13.51 12.87
C LYS A 733 11.81 -12.40 12.25
N MET A 734 11.66 -12.33 10.93
CA MET A 734 10.82 -11.30 10.29
C MET A 734 9.43 -11.87 9.99
N VAL A 735 9.30 -12.75 8.97
CA VAL A 735 7.99 -13.20 8.46
C VAL A 735 7.12 -13.88 9.52
N LYS A 736 7.69 -14.79 10.33
CA LYS A 736 6.93 -15.46 11.40
C LYS A 736 6.57 -14.56 12.59
N THR A 737 7.30 -13.46 12.77
CA THR A 737 7.07 -12.51 13.86
C THR A 737 5.99 -11.49 13.52
N ILE A 738 5.69 -11.29 12.23
CA ILE A 738 4.58 -10.45 11.77
C ILE A 738 3.26 -11.06 12.24
N ARG A 739 2.53 -10.32 13.08
CA ARG A 739 1.17 -10.68 13.51
C ARG A 739 0.17 -10.39 12.38
N PRO A 740 -0.98 -11.07 12.33
CA PRO A 740 -2.03 -10.75 11.35
C PRO A 740 -2.44 -9.27 11.40
N ASP A 741 -2.47 -8.69 12.59
CA ASP A 741 -2.86 -7.30 12.81
C ASP A 741 -1.77 -6.30 12.38
N ASP A 742 -0.50 -6.72 12.30
CA ASP A 742 0.60 -5.83 11.90
C ASP A 742 0.52 -5.55 10.36
N ARG A 743 0.42 -4.29 9.94
CA ARG A 743 0.45 -3.83 8.53
C ARG A 743 1.88 -3.77 7.97
N VAL A 744 2.56 -4.92 8.05
CA VAL A 744 3.94 -5.08 7.58
C VAL A 744 4.00 -6.25 6.60
N MET A 745 4.64 -6.04 5.44
CA MET A 745 4.78 -7.07 4.41
C MET A 745 6.22 -7.15 3.90
N LEU A 746 6.68 -8.37 3.61
CA LEU A 746 7.93 -8.63 2.90
C LEU A 746 7.68 -8.71 1.38
N LEU A 747 8.25 -7.79 0.61
CA LEU A 747 8.21 -7.76 -0.85
C LEU A 747 9.58 -8.12 -1.44
N GLY A 748 9.65 -9.17 -2.24
CA GLY A 748 10.85 -9.54 -2.99
C GLY A 748 10.68 -9.34 -4.50
N ILE A 749 11.74 -8.91 -5.18
CA ILE A 749 11.83 -8.99 -6.64
C ILE A 749 12.90 -10.01 -7.03
N SER A 750 12.63 -10.82 -8.06
CA SER A 750 13.60 -11.77 -8.58
C SER A 750 13.66 -11.81 -10.10
N SER A 751 14.87 -11.94 -10.64
CA SER A 751 15.10 -12.17 -12.08
C SER A 751 15.49 -13.62 -12.35
N GLN A 752 16.28 -14.25 -11.49
CA GLN A 752 16.78 -15.61 -11.73
C GLN A 752 16.44 -16.54 -10.56
N PRO A 753 15.16 -16.92 -10.40
CA PRO A 753 14.69 -17.61 -9.21
C PRO A 753 15.21 -19.06 -9.06
N TRP A 754 15.77 -19.66 -10.12
CA TRP A 754 16.33 -21.03 -10.11
C TRP A 754 17.71 -21.14 -9.43
N LEU A 755 18.44 -20.02 -9.30
CA LEU A 755 19.71 -19.96 -8.56
C LEU A 755 19.50 -20.08 -7.05
N ALA A 756 18.29 -19.79 -6.58
CA ALA A 756 17.91 -19.88 -5.18
C ALA A 756 17.69 -21.31 -4.70
N GLN A 757 17.94 -21.53 -3.41
CA GLN A 757 17.59 -22.74 -2.67
C GLN A 757 16.07 -22.86 -2.50
N ALA A 758 15.59 -24.08 -2.24
CA ALA A 758 14.17 -24.36 -2.01
C ALA A 758 13.54 -23.60 -0.83
N LYS A 759 14.36 -23.08 0.10
CA LYS A 759 13.91 -22.26 1.24
C LYS A 759 13.21 -20.97 0.80
N MET A 760 13.61 -20.37 -0.33
CA MET A 760 12.97 -19.17 -0.87
C MET A 760 11.47 -19.40 -1.15
N LYS A 761 11.11 -20.58 -1.66
CA LYS A 761 9.72 -20.96 -1.97
C LYS A 761 8.86 -21.17 -0.72
N LYS A 762 9.49 -21.37 0.43
CA LYS A 762 8.82 -21.48 1.74
C LYS A 762 8.71 -20.13 2.44
N LEU A 763 9.52 -19.14 2.02
CA LEU A 763 9.52 -17.80 2.60
C LEU A 763 8.31 -17.01 2.15
N TYR A 764 8.04 -17.00 0.84
CA TYR A 764 6.97 -16.21 0.24
C TYR A 764 5.66 -17.00 0.18
N GLU A 765 4.58 -16.41 0.69
CA GLU A 765 3.22 -16.95 0.67
C GLU A 765 2.56 -16.77 -0.70
N ARG A 766 2.81 -15.63 -1.36
CA ARG A 766 2.30 -15.28 -2.69
C ARG A 766 3.46 -15.15 -3.69
N VAL A 767 3.25 -15.65 -4.90
CA VAL A 767 4.25 -15.61 -5.98
C VAL A 767 3.55 -15.13 -7.24
N ILE A 768 3.87 -13.94 -7.71
CA ILE A 768 3.37 -13.38 -8.96
C ILE A 768 4.46 -13.55 -10.01
N LEU A 769 4.17 -14.33 -11.05
CA LEU A 769 5.05 -14.48 -12.21
C LEU A 769 4.55 -13.56 -13.32
N ILE A 770 5.32 -12.53 -13.66
CA ILE A 770 5.04 -11.67 -14.81
C ILE A 770 5.14 -12.54 -16.07
N PRO A 771 4.07 -12.59 -16.89
CA PRO A 771 4.07 -13.37 -18.12
C PRO A 771 5.04 -12.80 -19.15
N ARG A 772 5.22 -13.54 -20.25
CA ARG A 772 5.85 -12.98 -21.45
C ARG A 772 4.94 -11.90 -22.03
N SER A 773 5.55 -10.95 -22.73
CA SER A 773 4.84 -9.95 -23.52
C SER A 773 3.96 -10.64 -24.57
N ASP A 774 2.67 -10.34 -24.52
CA ASP A 774 1.68 -10.76 -25.51
C ASP A 774 1.54 -9.72 -26.63
N TYR A 775 0.96 -10.14 -27.75
CA TYR A 775 0.77 -9.27 -28.91
C TYR A 775 -0.09 -8.03 -28.58
N GLY A 776 -1.18 -8.20 -27.83
CA GLY A 776 -2.09 -7.11 -27.46
C GLY A 776 -1.37 -6.05 -26.62
N SER A 777 -0.71 -6.47 -25.54
CA SER A 777 0.08 -5.59 -24.70
C SER A 777 1.21 -4.88 -25.46
N LEU A 778 1.89 -5.57 -26.39
CA LEU A 778 2.96 -4.95 -27.18
C LEU A 778 2.44 -3.93 -28.17
N TYR A 779 1.33 -4.22 -28.84
CA TYR A 779 0.68 -3.27 -29.73
C TYR A 779 0.26 -2.00 -28.97
N LEU A 780 -0.38 -2.15 -27.80
CA LEU A 780 -0.72 -1.04 -26.93
C LEU A 780 0.51 -0.27 -26.44
N TYR A 781 1.58 -0.99 -26.08
CA TYR A 781 2.82 -0.36 -25.61
C TYR A 781 3.54 0.42 -26.71
N TRP A 782 3.62 -0.12 -27.92
CA TRP A 782 4.15 0.59 -29.09
C TRP A 782 3.34 1.84 -29.40
N ARG A 783 2.01 1.76 -29.34
CA ARG A 783 1.14 2.95 -29.45
C ARG A 783 1.46 3.97 -28.38
N HIS A 784 1.55 3.55 -27.12
CA HIS A 784 1.87 4.44 -26.00
C HIS A 784 3.26 5.10 -26.15
N LEU A 785 4.25 4.42 -26.75
CA LEU A 785 5.58 4.97 -26.99
C LEU A 785 5.66 5.90 -28.19
N MET A 786 4.95 5.60 -29.29
CA MET A 786 5.04 6.30 -30.57
C MET A 786 4.07 7.47 -30.70
N MET A 787 2.83 7.28 -30.25
CA MET A 787 1.77 8.27 -30.43
C MET A 787 2.00 9.62 -29.71
N PRO A 788 2.83 9.75 -28.65
CA PRO A 788 3.21 11.05 -28.12
C PRO A 788 3.99 11.94 -29.10
N TYR A 789 4.65 11.38 -30.12
CA TYR A 789 5.41 12.15 -31.10
C TYR A 789 4.50 12.64 -32.23
N HIS A 790 4.44 13.96 -32.44
CA HIS A 790 3.56 14.56 -33.46
C HIS A 790 3.93 14.16 -34.89
N SER A 791 5.21 13.90 -35.15
CA SER A 791 5.71 13.59 -36.49
C SER A 791 5.42 12.16 -36.95
N VAL A 792 4.99 11.27 -36.04
CA VAL A 792 4.67 9.88 -36.38
C VAL A 792 3.25 9.81 -36.94
N ASP A 793 3.11 9.13 -38.07
CA ASP A 793 1.79 8.88 -38.67
C ASP A 793 0.92 8.02 -37.75
N ARG A 794 -0.34 8.42 -37.62
CA ARG A 794 -1.34 7.77 -36.76
C ARG A 794 -1.81 6.44 -37.32
N ASN A 795 -1.74 6.29 -38.65
CA ASN A 795 -2.11 5.06 -39.34
C ASN A 795 -0.93 4.08 -39.49
N MET A 796 0.21 4.38 -38.87
CA MET A 796 1.38 3.50 -38.93
C MET A 796 1.04 2.11 -38.37
N ASP A 797 1.30 1.07 -39.17
CA ASP A 797 1.03 -0.31 -38.77
C ASP A 797 1.99 -0.81 -37.67
N LEU A 798 1.54 -0.74 -36.42
CA LEU A 798 2.31 -1.25 -35.28
C LEU A 798 2.14 -2.76 -35.06
N SER A 799 1.25 -3.43 -35.81
CA SER A 799 0.99 -4.86 -35.66
C SER A 799 2.19 -5.70 -36.08
N CYS A 800 2.86 -5.32 -37.17
CA CYS A 800 4.09 -5.99 -37.62
C CYS A 800 5.20 -5.90 -36.56
N LEU A 801 5.42 -4.70 -36.00
CA LEU A 801 6.38 -4.50 -34.92
C LEU A 801 6.03 -5.30 -33.67
N ALA A 802 4.77 -5.31 -33.24
CA ALA A 802 4.32 -6.08 -32.09
C ALA A 802 4.58 -7.59 -32.27
N ARG A 803 4.38 -8.12 -33.49
CA ARG A 803 4.62 -9.53 -33.79
C ARG A 803 6.12 -9.89 -33.82
N LEU A 804 6.96 -9.04 -34.42
CA LEU A 804 8.41 -9.25 -34.47
C LEU A 804 9.05 -9.10 -33.09
N THR A 805 8.51 -8.21 -32.26
CA THR A 805 9.07 -7.89 -30.93
C THR A 805 8.45 -8.72 -29.79
N ALA A 806 7.65 -9.75 -30.10
CA ALA A 806 6.93 -10.59 -29.14
C ALA A 806 7.77 -11.09 -27.95
N ASN A 807 9.04 -11.42 -28.19
CA ASN A 807 9.93 -12.03 -27.19
C ASN A 807 10.85 -11.03 -26.48
N TYR A 808 10.64 -9.72 -26.63
CA TYR A 808 11.46 -8.69 -25.98
C TYR A 808 10.77 -8.10 -24.75
N PRO A 809 11.49 -7.87 -23.63
CA PRO A 809 10.93 -7.16 -22.48
C PRO A 809 10.56 -5.71 -22.82
N LEU A 810 9.47 -5.19 -22.23
CA LEU A 810 9.02 -3.81 -22.43
C LEU A 810 10.09 -2.74 -22.18
N GLY A 811 10.98 -2.94 -21.20
CA GLY A 811 12.06 -2.00 -20.94
C GLY A 811 13.03 -1.83 -22.12
N VAL A 812 13.28 -2.91 -22.86
CA VAL A 812 14.14 -2.88 -24.06
C VAL A 812 13.45 -2.08 -25.18
N LEU A 813 12.13 -2.25 -25.35
CA LEU A 813 11.37 -1.48 -26.34
C LEU A 813 11.46 0.03 -26.08
N LYS A 814 11.36 0.45 -24.81
CA LYS A 814 11.52 1.86 -24.45
C LYS A 814 12.93 2.38 -24.71
N GLU A 815 13.95 1.60 -24.39
CA GLU A 815 15.36 1.92 -24.63
C GLU A 815 15.63 2.11 -26.14
N VAL A 816 15.16 1.18 -26.97
CA VAL A 816 15.29 1.25 -28.44
C VAL A 816 14.55 2.45 -29.01
N THR A 817 13.31 2.71 -28.59
CA THR A 817 12.56 3.88 -29.02
C THR A 817 13.29 5.18 -28.70
N THR A 818 13.88 5.29 -27.50
CA THR A 818 14.62 6.49 -27.10
C THR A 818 15.91 6.65 -27.89
N GLN A 819 16.53 5.54 -28.29
CA GLN A 819 17.73 5.54 -29.14
C GLN A 819 17.42 5.99 -30.57
N VAL A 820 16.28 5.59 -31.14
CA VAL A 820 15.88 5.93 -32.52
C VAL A 820 15.28 7.33 -32.61
N MET A 821 14.42 7.71 -31.66
CA MET A 821 13.72 8.99 -31.64
C MET A 821 14.62 10.11 -31.08
N THR A 822 15.73 10.36 -31.77
CA THR A 822 16.61 11.51 -31.49
C THR A 822 15.95 12.82 -31.93
N PRO A 823 16.27 13.97 -31.31
CA PRO A 823 15.74 15.27 -31.73
C PRO A 823 15.97 15.55 -33.23
N ALA A 824 17.14 15.16 -33.75
CA ALA A 824 17.46 15.26 -35.17
C ALA A 824 16.50 14.44 -36.04
N ARG A 825 16.27 13.17 -35.70
CA ARG A 825 15.34 12.30 -36.45
C ARG A 825 13.90 12.81 -36.40
N ILE A 826 13.47 13.37 -35.27
CA ILE A 826 12.13 13.95 -35.11
C ILE A 826 11.93 15.15 -36.05
N VAL A 827 12.94 16.01 -36.22
CA VAL A 827 12.86 17.13 -37.18
C VAL A 827 12.86 16.61 -38.62
N GLU A 828 13.73 15.65 -38.92
CA GLU A 828 13.83 15.05 -40.25
C GLU A 828 12.54 14.35 -40.67
N SER A 829 11.80 13.78 -39.71
CA SER A 829 10.56 13.04 -40.00
C SER A 829 9.44 13.86 -40.64
N TYR A 830 9.53 15.20 -40.63
CA TYR A 830 8.65 16.06 -41.41
C TYR A 830 8.87 15.92 -42.92
N TYR A 831 10.11 15.68 -43.35
CA TYR A 831 10.50 15.52 -44.75
C TYR A 831 10.59 14.05 -45.15
N THR A 832 11.15 13.21 -44.27
CA THR A 832 11.32 11.77 -44.48
C THR A 832 10.47 10.98 -43.49
N PRO A 833 9.24 10.56 -43.87
CA PRO A 833 8.32 9.89 -42.97
C PRO A 833 8.97 8.72 -42.24
N PHE A 834 8.63 8.59 -40.96
CA PHE A 834 9.19 7.56 -40.09
C PHE A 834 8.80 6.15 -40.54
N ARG A 835 9.79 5.25 -40.70
CA ARG A 835 9.55 3.86 -41.08
C ARG A 835 9.70 2.91 -39.90
N GLN A 836 8.90 1.84 -39.92
CA GLN A 836 8.93 0.80 -38.87
C GLN A 836 10.26 0.02 -38.86
N GLU A 837 10.93 -0.09 -40.01
CA GLU A 837 12.21 -0.79 -40.16
C GLU A 837 13.30 -0.15 -39.28
N GLU A 838 13.33 1.18 -39.19
CA GLU A 838 14.27 1.94 -38.36
C GLU A 838 14.15 1.59 -36.87
N LEU A 839 12.93 1.26 -36.39
CA LEU A 839 12.71 0.77 -35.03
C LEU A 839 13.19 -0.66 -34.84
N PHE A 840 13.16 -1.48 -35.89
CA PHE A 840 13.52 -2.89 -35.80
C PHE A 840 15.02 -3.12 -35.90
N GLU A 841 15.77 -2.29 -36.64
CA GLU A 841 17.22 -2.43 -36.81
C GLU A 841 18.00 -2.59 -35.49
N PRO A 842 17.75 -1.81 -34.42
CA PRO A 842 18.45 -1.98 -33.15
C PRO A 842 18.20 -3.35 -32.50
N PHE A 843 17.03 -3.97 -32.74
CA PHE A 843 16.71 -5.29 -32.20
C PHE A 843 17.54 -6.41 -32.82
N LEU A 844 18.11 -6.22 -34.01
CA LEU A 844 19.02 -7.20 -34.61
C LEU A 844 20.29 -7.40 -33.77
N LYS A 845 20.67 -6.42 -32.94
CA LYS A 845 21.82 -6.48 -32.04
C LYS A 845 21.47 -7.00 -30.63
N ILE A 846 20.19 -7.08 -30.28
CA ILE A 846 19.73 -7.41 -28.93
C ILE A 846 19.13 -8.82 -28.93
N ASP A 847 19.57 -9.67 -28.02
CA ASP A 847 19.05 -11.04 -27.95
C ASP A 847 17.63 -11.10 -27.34
N PRO A 848 16.66 -11.77 -28.00
CA PRO A 848 15.32 -11.98 -27.47
C PRO A 848 15.27 -13.02 -26.34
N ILE A 849 14.16 -13.04 -25.58
CA ILE A 849 13.93 -14.04 -24.54
C ILE A 849 13.68 -15.42 -25.17
N THR A 850 14.72 -16.25 -25.19
CA THR A 850 14.64 -17.63 -25.71
C THR A 850 13.63 -18.51 -24.96
N ASP A 851 13.00 -19.45 -25.67
CA ASP A 851 12.08 -20.45 -25.09
C ASP A 851 12.73 -21.35 -24.05
N LYS A 852 14.02 -21.63 -24.21
CA LYS A 852 14.81 -22.34 -23.21
C LYS A 852 14.84 -21.57 -21.88
N MET A 853 14.94 -20.23 -21.94
CA MET A 853 14.93 -19.38 -20.76
C MET A 853 13.54 -19.36 -20.11
N TRP A 854 12.46 -19.22 -20.89
CA TRP A 854 11.10 -19.20 -20.36
C TRP A 854 10.68 -20.52 -19.70
N LYS A 855 11.02 -21.65 -20.31
CA LYS A 855 10.82 -22.98 -19.71
C LYS A 855 11.48 -23.11 -18.34
N LYS A 856 12.55 -22.35 -18.02
CA LYS A 856 13.13 -22.32 -16.66
C LYS A 856 12.21 -21.64 -15.66
N TYR A 857 11.54 -20.54 -16.04
CA TYR A 857 10.55 -19.86 -15.19
C TYR A 857 9.34 -20.75 -14.94
N GLU A 858 8.78 -21.36 -15.98
CA GLU A 858 7.64 -22.29 -15.85
C GLU A 858 7.98 -23.48 -14.95
N LYS A 859 9.11 -24.16 -15.21
CA LYS A 859 9.58 -25.28 -14.36
C LYS A 859 9.82 -24.85 -12.91
N TRP A 860 10.21 -23.60 -12.69
CA TRP A 860 10.38 -23.07 -11.34
C TRP A 860 9.04 -22.75 -10.67
N TYR A 861 8.11 -22.12 -11.39
CA TYR A 861 6.78 -21.73 -10.93
C TYR A 861 5.93 -22.96 -10.60
N MET A 862 5.98 -24.02 -11.42
CA MET A 862 5.30 -25.31 -11.15
C MET A 862 5.78 -26.01 -9.88
N LYS A 863 6.92 -25.59 -9.29
CA LYS A 863 7.43 -26.10 -8.02
C LYS A 863 6.97 -25.26 -6.80
N THR A 864 6.23 -24.16 -7.00
CA THR A 864 5.61 -23.36 -5.93
C THR A 864 4.39 -24.07 -5.33
N GLN A 865 3.73 -23.50 -4.32
CA GLN A 865 2.55 -24.13 -3.70
C GLN A 865 1.39 -24.24 -4.70
N MET A 866 1.00 -23.12 -5.31
CA MET A 866 -0.07 -23.07 -6.32
C MET A 866 0.30 -23.87 -7.57
N GLY A 867 1.53 -23.73 -8.07
CA GLY A 867 2.00 -24.49 -9.23
C GLY A 867 1.97 -26.01 -9.05
N LYS A 868 2.20 -26.52 -7.83
CA LYS A 868 2.06 -27.95 -7.53
C LYS A 868 0.61 -28.43 -7.54
N LEU A 869 -0.32 -27.63 -7.01
CA LEU A 869 -1.75 -27.93 -7.03
C LEU A 869 -2.27 -27.92 -8.46
N LYS A 870 -1.92 -26.89 -9.23
CA LYS A 870 -2.16 -26.76 -10.66
C LYS A 870 -1.67 -28.00 -11.43
N LYS A 871 -0.40 -28.39 -11.26
CA LYS A 871 0.15 -29.60 -11.91
C LYS A 871 -0.63 -30.89 -11.56
N LYS A 872 -1.05 -31.05 -10.31
CA LYS A 872 -1.86 -32.21 -9.89
C LYS A 872 -3.24 -32.19 -10.52
N PHE A 873 -3.88 -31.03 -10.54
CA PHE A 873 -5.18 -30.81 -11.14
C PHE A 873 -5.18 -31.12 -12.64
N THR A 874 -4.24 -30.55 -13.40
CA THR A 874 -4.08 -30.85 -14.84
C THR A 874 -3.88 -32.34 -15.08
N LYS A 875 -3.04 -33.01 -14.28
CA LYS A 875 -2.82 -34.46 -14.40
C LYS A 875 -4.09 -35.27 -14.11
N ASN A 876 -4.91 -34.86 -13.16
CA ASN A 876 -6.17 -35.54 -12.86
C ASN A 876 -7.20 -35.31 -13.98
N LYS A 877 -7.33 -34.08 -14.49
CA LYS A 877 -8.24 -33.75 -15.61
C LYS A 877 -7.90 -34.57 -16.86
N LEU A 878 -6.60 -34.70 -17.18
CA LEU A 878 -6.12 -35.55 -18.28
C LEU A 878 -6.50 -37.03 -18.09
N LYS A 879 -6.32 -37.58 -16.88
CA LYS A 879 -6.71 -38.96 -16.57
C LYS A 879 -8.21 -39.22 -16.67
N ILE A 880 -9.03 -38.30 -16.14
CA ILE A 880 -10.50 -38.40 -16.23
C ILE A 880 -10.92 -38.43 -17.69
N ARG A 881 -10.32 -37.57 -18.52
CA ARG A 881 -10.58 -37.55 -19.95
C ARG A 881 -10.13 -38.82 -20.68
N GLU A 882 -8.92 -39.31 -20.42
CA GLU A 882 -8.45 -40.59 -20.99
C GLU A 882 -9.43 -41.73 -20.67
N ASN A 883 -10.03 -41.72 -19.48
CA ASN A 883 -11.06 -42.67 -19.11
C ASN A 883 -12.37 -42.44 -19.89
N ILE A 884 -12.84 -41.20 -20.02
CA ILE A 884 -14.05 -40.87 -20.81
C ILE A 884 -13.87 -41.26 -22.29
N LEU A 885 -12.72 -40.98 -22.89
CA LEU A 885 -12.42 -41.36 -24.28
C LEU A 885 -12.38 -42.88 -24.45
N LYS A 886 -11.81 -43.61 -23.47
CA LYS A 886 -11.86 -45.08 -23.45
C LYS A 886 -13.28 -45.62 -23.32
N MET A 887 -14.13 -44.98 -22.51
CA MET A 887 -15.54 -45.36 -22.38
C MET A 887 -16.32 -45.08 -23.67
N LYS A 888 -16.17 -43.91 -24.28
CA LYS A 888 -16.78 -43.59 -25.59
C LYS A 888 -16.33 -44.54 -26.69
N ALA A 889 -15.03 -44.83 -26.77
CA ALA A 889 -14.51 -45.79 -27.73
C ALA A 889 -15.02 -47.23 -27.47
N ALA A 890 -15.29 -47.60 -26.21
CA ALA A 890 -15.92 -48.86 -25.87
C ALA A 890 -17.41 -48.89 -26.23
N GLU A 891 -18.13 -47.79 -26.02
CA GLU A 891 -19.53 -47.62 -26.44
C GLU A 891 -19.68 -47.66 -27.97
N GLU A 892 -18.82 -46.98 -28.72
CA GLU A 892 -18.78 -47.02 -30.18
C GLU A 892 -18.49 -48.44 -30.69
N LYS A 893 -17.53 -49.15 -30.09
CA LYS A 893 -17.25 -50.56 -30.40
C LYS A 893 -18.46 -51.45 -30.10
N ASN A 894 -19.17 -51.21 -29.00
CA ASN A 894 -20.38 -51.95 -28.64
C ASN A 894 -21.54 -51.64 -29.58
N GLN A 895 -21.72 -50.38 -29.99
CA GLN A 895 -22.72 -49.97 -30.99
C GLN A 895 -22.41 -50.54 -32.37
N GLN A 896 -21.15 -50.58 -32.79
CA GLN A 896 -20.73 -51.23 -34.04
C GLN A 896 -20.97 -52.75 -33.99
N LYS A 897 -20.69 -53.40 -32.86
CA LYS A 897 -21.03 -54.82 -32.65
C LYS A 897 -22.54 -55.07 -32.64
N ALA A 898 -23.33 -54.16 -32.09
CA ALA A 898 -24.80 -54.25 -32.09
C ALA A 898 -25.40 -54.03 -33.49
N LYS A 899 -24.86 -53.09 -34.29
CA LYS A 899 -25.25 -52.88 -35.69
C LYS A 899 -24.92 -54.07 -36.59
N LYS A 900 -23.82 -54.78 -36.33
CA LYS A 900 -23.47 -56.04 -37.02
C LYS A 900 -24.32 -57.25 -36.61
N ARG A 901 -25.15 -57.13 -35.57
CA ARG A 901 -25.98 -58.22 -35.02
C ARG A 901 -27.48 -58.06 -35.30
N LYS A 902 -27.92 -57.01 -35.98
CA LYS A 902 -29.29 -56.89 -36.50
C LYS A 902 -29.28 -57.37 -37.96
N PRO A 903 -29.97 -58.48 -38.29
CA PRO A 903 -30.08 -58.97 -39.66
C PRO A 903 -30.83 -58.00 -40.57
#